data_AF-A0A6P8TVK5-F1
#
_entry.id   AF-A0A6P8TVK5-F1
#
_cell.length_a   1.000
_cell.length_b   1.000
_cell.length_c   1.000
_cell.angle_alpha   90.00
_cell.angle_beta   90.00
_cell.angle_gamma   90.00
#
_symmetry.space_group_name_H-M   'P 1'
#
loop_
_entity.id
_entity.type
_entity.pdbx_description
1 polymer ?
#
loop_
_entity_poly.entity_id
_entity_poly.type
_entity_poly.pdbx_seq_one_letter_code
_entity_poly.pdbx_strand_id
1 'polypeptide(L)'
;MEDNSSCSSAGTALSEASFLQRTLERLSSTQCLKVSTEAPVAVIALQRYLSDQPEGQPDSYDVTVTDGVWRAKCSVHPALNHLVHSNTLRTGTDVSITQCSFVYSERRLGHGYICIEKLRCGGEMSALLPRIQDVASLPMMVKQGMERSVELQSDVPLQVSRKHYLSLWNNEDPEGDIWTSGSPSSHTVLDVSNITLLSSLESCFRNTWKPLPLLVKIIHKSRLRYYGKFGLKIDYPFQAYFEVADQSGTMSLVLWNELCPEFYQKLSVGTVLYIQNYSLKQSYSNRSRPQMDHHQMKTFHSVEICLNARNPTSVVTVVSAKSVLPQWGLPEVSYLFTTRLQLDELSNNSACDVICLVTFVGRVERVKSNGKKGPEKFWTYRWIHAVDGSSDRPFILEVFSSSQPEVFSRICPMTYLVCTQMRVCRVEGSLPYLTSSCETETFITGYHKGQPYVSDPRVKTFIQWTKTLKDNVVLQKTSVGGHYCYPRPPQTFTQSMADASAQVPLVAAADLKKEMETLQYREHKKVAIQGQIAAVRYTKHPKSTESRGTEEREQVPDVAPDVCEPNTQDHPSTAEQTTAPISTAEEISVRGIKRRIQTRKVKQFSLNLRSMAAKRSSEIEEEKESDSGSEDTPNVADSQQNQDSDVISWESSSWPKQKQEVSEYLCEGGLHQDSVSQRFTIDEKDVLLQRSNLQPTHWTPEQSADTPPPVVCPGFYQVTILGINKQMAIDAAFLPVVSSDDPRAVALPQDPHGNTMLSCLSSGFLCPLSHSQSTLPQPEEVLGSAGELEDMHLVCILDLCHLGGDRVEVLISKVYRVTEVSKCTAL
;
A
#
# COMPACT_ATOMS: atom_id res chain seq x y z
N MET A 1 -1.47 -71.63 14.98
CA MET A 1 -2.92 -71.85 15.05
C MET A 1 -3.58 -70.72 14.29
N GLU A 2 -4.55 -71.08 13.46
CA GLU A 2 -5.10 -70.24 12.40
C GLU A 2 -6.28 -69.37 12.88
N ASP A 3 -6.63 -68.40 12.04
CA ASP A 3 -7.94 -67.76 11.86
C ASP A 3 -8.59 -67.00 13.05
N ASN A 4 -9.08 -65.77 12.87
CA ASN A 4 -10.05 -65.47 11.81
C ASN A 4 -10.11 -64.01 11.33
N SER A 5 -10.74 -63.82 10.17
CA SER A 5 -10.83 -62.58 9.38
C SER A 5 -12.00 -61.68 9.75
N SER A 6 -11.90 -60.37 9.49
CA SER A 6 -13.03 -59.45 9.30
C SER A 6 -12.63 -58.24 8.47
N CYS A 7 -12.61 -58.37 7.14
CA CYS A 7 -12.45 -57.25 6.22
C CYS A 7 -13.71 -56.37 6.18
N SER A 8 -13.58 -55.09 6.54
CA SER A 8 -14.55 -54.05 6.16
C SER A 8 -14.02 -53.27 4.94
N SER A 9 -14.46 -53.66 3.76
CA SER A 9 -14.10 -52.99 2.50
C SER A 9 -14.82 -51.64 2.34
N ALA A 10 -14.25 -50.58 2.90
CA ALA A 10 -14.54 -49.22 2.46
C ALA A 10 -13.67 -48.90 1.24
N GLY A 11 -14.29 -48.50 0.13
CA GLY A 11 -13.60 -48.32 -1.14
C GLY A 11 -12.48 -47.28 -1.06
N THR A 12 -11.25 -47.69 -1.36
CA THR A 12 -10.11 -46.80 -1.59
C THR A 12 -10.38 -45.92 -2.80
N ALA A 13 -10.90 -44.71 -2.55
CA ALA A 13 -10.59 -43.59 -3.43
C ALA A 13 -9.06 -43.48 -3.45
N LEU A 14 -8.47 -43.64 -4.64
CA LEU A 14 -7.02 -43.60 -4.82
C LEU A 14 -6.49 -42.25 -4.32
N SER A 15 -5.71 -42.29 -3.25
CA SER A 15 -4.99 -41.11 -2.75
C SER A 15 -4.01 -40.67 -3.82
N GLU A 16 -4.29 -39.54 -4.48
CA GLU A 16 -3.33 -38.95 -5.41
C GLU A 16 -2.06 -38.59 -4.63
N ALA A 17 -0.95 -39.24 -4.97
CA ALA A 17 0.31 -39.01 -4.30
C ALA A 17 0.73 -37.54 -4.44
N SER A 18 1.12 -36.91 -3.33
CA SER A 18 1.55 -35.49 -3.30
C SER A 18 2.53 -35.19 -4.44
N PHE A 19 2.29 -34.07 -5.11
CA PHE A 19 3.15 -33.60 -6.19
C PHE A 19 4.51 -33.16 -5.65
N LEU A 20 4.50 -32.42 -4.53
CA LEU A 20 5.72 -31.93 -3.88
C LEU A 20 6.58 -33.10 -3.40
N GLN A 21 5.98 -34.10 -2.74
CA GLN A 21 6.67 -35.30 -2.28
C GLN A 21 7.31 -36.06 -3.45
N ARG A 22 6.53 -36.39 -4.50
CA ARG A 22 7.05 -37.08 -5.70
C ARG A 22 8.19 -36.31 -6.37
N THR A 23 8.12 -34.98 -6.36
CA THR A 23 9.17 -34.13 -6.94
C THR A 23 10.46 -34.19 -6.13
N LEU A 24 10.37 -34.15 -4.80
CA LEU A 24 11.53 -34.29 -3.91
C LEU A 24 12.15 -35.70 -3.95
N GLU A 25 11.33 -36.75 -4.05
CA GLU A 25 11.78 -38.14 -4.22
C GLU A 25 12.54 -38.32 -5.53
N ARG A 26 12.03 -37.77 -6.66
CA ARG A 26 12.73 -37.76 -7.95
C ARG A 26 14.07 -37.03 -7.85
N LEU A 27 14.07 -35.79 -7.35
CA LEU A 27 15.29 -35.00 -7.13
C LEU A 27 16.31 -35.67 -6.19
N SER A 28 15.87 -36.61 -5.35
CA SER A 28 16.71 -37.34 -4.41
C SER A 28 17.21 -38.69 -4.92
N SER A 29 16.62 -39.23 -5.99
CA SER A 29 16.92 -40.55 -6.54
C SER A 29 17.68 -40.50 -7.87
N THR A 30 17.62 -39.40 -8.61
CA THR A 30 18.37 -39.23 -9.86
C THR A 30 19.83 -38.82 -9.63
N GLN A 31 20.74 -39.32 -10.48
CA GLN A 31 22.10 -38.78 -10.61
C GLN A 31 22.10 -37.32 -11.12
N CYS A 32 20.99 -36.87 -11.71
CA CYS A 32 20.76 -35.48 -12.10
C CYS A 32 20.06 -34.72 -10.96
N LEU A 33 20.60 -33.56 -10.58
CA LEU A 33 19.99 -32.67 -9.59
C LEU A 33 18.88 -31.78 -10.14
N LYS A 34 18.40 -32.04 -11.37
CA LYS A 34 17.35 -31.25 -12.05
C LYS A 34 16.22 -32.15 -12.51
N VAL A 35 14.98 -31.69 -12.36
CA VAL A 35 13.79 -32.40 -12.81
C VAL A 35 12.84 -31.42 -13.51
N SER A 36 12.36 -31.83 -14.69
CA SER A 36 11.18 -31.25 -15.32
C SER A 36 9.92 -31.94 -14.80
N THR A 37 8.97 -31.12 -14.37
CA THR A 37 7.68 -31.49 -13.77
C THR A 37 6.61 -30.57 -14.34
N GLU A 38 5.33 -30.90 -14.18
CA GLU A 38 4.27 -29.91 -14.37
C GLU A 38 3.06 -30.28 -13.50
N ALA A 39 2.73 -29.43 -12.54
CA ALA A 39 1.49 -29.48 -11.77
C ALA A 39 1.24 -28.12 -11.11
N PRO A 40 -0.02 -27.73 -10.87
CA PRO A 40 -0.36 -26.54 -10.11
C PRO A 40 -0.05 -26.74 -8.61
N VAL A 41 0.53 -25.71 -8.00
CA VAL A 41 0.69 -25.55 -6.55
C VAL A 41 0.34 -24.12 -6.16
N ALA A 42 -0.23 -23.93 -4.98
CA ALA A 42 -0.60 -22.61 -4.49
C ALA A 42 0.56 -21.91 -3.78
N VAL A 43 0.74 -20.61 -4.01
CA VAL A 43 1.75 -19.78 -3.32
C VAL A 43 1.18 -19.24 -2.01
N ILE A 44 1.80 -19.60 -0.89
CA ILE A 44 1.36 -19.21 0.46
C ILE A 44 2.27 -18.19 1.14
N ALA A 45 3.55 -18.11 0.76
CA ALA A 45 4.45 -17.06 1.22
C ALA A 45 5.49 -16.71 0.16
N LEU A 46 5.91 -15.44 0.12
CA LEU A 46 6.95 -14.92 -0.77
C LEU A 46 7.82 -13.93 0.01
N GLN A 47 9.04 -14.34 0.37
CA GLN A 47 9.87 -13.68 1.37
C GLN A 47 11.18 -13.18 0.76
N ARG A 48 11.57 -11.94 1.09
CA ARG A 48 12.70 -11.23 0.47
C ARG A 48 13.89 -11.13 1.42
N TYR A 49 15.12 -11.27 0.91
CA TYR A 49 16.35 -11.06 1.67
C TYR A 49 17.46 -10.50 0.78
N LEU A 50 18.39 -9.76 1.39
CA LEU A 50 19.58 -9.28 0.69
C LEU A 50 20.52 -10.45 0.39
N SER A 51 20.96 -10.58 -0.86
CA SER A 51 21.88 -11.63 -1.29
C SER A 51 23.29 -11.40 -0.72
N ASP A 52 24.12 -12.46 -0.72
CA ASP A 52 25.52 -12.36 -0.28
C ASP A 52 26.49 -12.04 -1.43
N GLN A 53 26.04 -12.05 -2.69
CA GLN A 53 26.87 -11.77 -3.87
C GLN A 53 26.66 -10.33 -4.37
N PRO A 54 27.74 -9.54 -4.61
CA PRO A 54 27.62 -8.18 -5.15
C PRO A 54 27.37 -8.16 -6.67
N GLU A 55 27.62 -9.26 -7.38
CA GLU A 55 27.41 -9.40 -8.81
C GLU A 55 26.03 -10.02 -9.08
N GLY A 56 25.03 -9.17 -9.36
CA GLY A 56 23.67 -9.59 -9.68
C GLY A 56 22.62 -8.58 -9.20
N GLN A 57 21.37 -9.02 -9.11
CA GLN A 57 20.33 -8.26 -8.43
C GLN A 57 20.57 -8.30 -6.90
N PRO A 58 20.29 -7.21 -6.17
CA PRO A 58 20.65 -7.11 -4.76
C PRO A 58 19.84 -8.05 -3.86
N ASP A 59 18.59 -8.32 -4.22
CA ASP A 59 17.67 -9.11 -3.44
C ASP A 59 17.49 -10.52 -4.03
N SER A 60 17.18 -11.46 -3.14
CA SER A 60 16.84 -12.84 -3.43
C SER A 60 15.55 -13.21 -2.68
N TYR A 61 14.87 -14.23 -3.19
CA TYR A 61 13.52 -14.57 -2.74
C TYR A 61 13.41 -16.06 -2.43
N ASP A 62 12.76 -16.37 -1.31
CA ASP A 62 12.25 -17.71 -1.03
C ASP A 62 10.73 -17.68 -1.21
N VAL A 63 10.18 -18.71 -1.84
CA VAL A 63 8.74 -18.90 -2.02
C VAL A 63 8.32 -20.18 -1.31
N THR A 64 7.24 -20.10 -0.54
CA THR A 64 6.62 -21.29 0.05
C THR A 64 5.36 -21.62 -0.72
N VAL A 65 5.29 -22.85 -1.22
CA VAL A 65 4.17 -23.39 -2.01
C VAL A 65 3.50 -24.56 -1.31
N THR A 66 2.26 -24.87 -1.68
CA THR A 66 1.54 -26.06 -1.19
C THR A 66 0.74 -26.75 -2.30
N ASP A 67 0.68 -28.08 -2.24
CA ASP A 67 -0.23 -28.92 -3.04
C ASP A 67 -1.49 -29.33 -2.24
N GLY A 68 -1.72 -28.71 -1.08
CA GLY A 68 -2.80 -29.05 -0.15
C GLY A 68 -2.49 -30.20 0.81
N VAL A 69 -1.37 -30.92 0.61
CA VAL A 69 -0.92 -32.00 1.51
C VAL A 69 0.36 -31.61 2.23
N TRP A 70 1.32 -31.04 1.51
CA TRP A 70 2.59 -30.56 2.06
C TRP A 70 2.80 -29.08 1.78
N ARG A 71 3.61 -28.43 2.61
CA ARG A 71 4.27 -27.16 2.28
C ARG A 71 5.68 -27.43 1.80
N ALA A 72 6.18 -26.69 0.82
CA ALA A 72 7.57 -26.72 0.38
C ALA A 72 8.13 -25.30 0.32
N LYS A 73 9.19 -25.05 1.09
CA LYS A 73 9.96 -23.80 1.05
C LYS A 73 11.05 -23.96 -0.01
N CYS A 74 11.05 -23.09 -1.02
CA CYS A 74 11.90 -23.20 -2.18
C CYS A 74 12.60 -21.86 -2.45
N SER A 75 13.86 -21.87 -2.89
CA SER A 75 14.50 -20.65 -3.35
C SER A 75 14.07 -20.32 -4.79
N VAL A 76 13.84 -19.05 -5.09
CA VAL A 76 13.56 -18.59 -6.45
C VAL A 76 14.87 -18.37 -7.19
N HIS A 77 15.02 -18.92 -8.40
CA HIS A 77 16.19 -18.66 -9.24
C HIS A 77 16.20 -17.20 -9.71
N PRO A 78 17.34 -16.46 -9.69
CA PRO A 78 17.37 -15.02 -9.97
C PRO A 78 16.75 -14.57 -11.31
N ALA A 79 16.77 -15.45 -12.31
CA ALA A 79 16.11 -15.20 -13.60
C ALA A 79 14.59 -14.96 -13.48
N LEU A 80 13.94 -15.42 -12.40
CA LEU A 80 12.51 -15.26 -12.13
C LEU A 80 12.18 -14.05 -11.25
N ASN A 81 13.18 -13.30 -10.74
CA ASN A 81 12.95 -12.15 -9.87
C ASN A 81 12.05 -11.07 -10.51
N HIS A 82 12.08 -10.93 -11.83
CA HIS A 82 11.20 -10.02 -12.57
C HIS A 82 9.70 -10.34 -12.37
N LEU A 83 9.34 -11.61 -12.11
CA LEU A 83 7.98 -12.01 -11.77
C LEU A 83 7.56 -11.50 -10.38
N VAL A 84 8.50 -11.36 -9.45
CA VAL A 84 8.24 -10.74 -8.14
C VAL A 84 8.15 -9.21 -8.27
N HIS A 85 9.09 -8.60 -9.01
CA HIS A 85 9.09 -7.15 -9.24
C HIS A 85 7.82 -6.66 -9.94
N SER A 86 7.26 -7.45 -10.86
CA SER A 86 5.97 -7.19 -11.52
C SER A 86 4.74 -7.66 -10.73
N ASN A 87 4.90 -8.30 -9.56
CA ASN A 87 3.80 -8.91 -8.78
C ASN A 87 2.99 -9.99 -9.56
N THR A 88 3.65 -10.63 -10.52
CA THR A 88 3.15 -11.77 -11.30
C THR A 88 3.27 -13.07 -10.50
N LEU A 89 4.40 -13.26 -9.80
CA LEU A 89 4.53 -14.24 -8.71
C LEU A 89 4.16 -13.54 -7.40
N ARG A 90 3.09 -13.99 -6.75
CA ARG A 90 2.52 -13.38 -5.54
C ARG A 90 1.80 -14.42 -4.68
N THR A 91 1.42 -14.07 -3.46
CA THR A 91 0.66 -14.98 -2.59
C THR A 91 -0.82 -15.05 -3.01
N GLY A 92 -1.47 -16.18 -2.71
CA GLY A 92 -2.89 -16.39 -3.01
C GLY A 92 -3.20 -16.94 -4.41
N THR A 93 -2.20 -17.17 -5.26
CA THR A 93 -2.38 -17.67 -6.65
C THR A 93 -1.83 -19.08 -6.84
N ASP A 94 -2.31 -19.77 -7.87
CA ASP A 94 -1.71 -21.03 -8.32
C ASP A 94 -0.58 -20.78 -9.33
N VAL A 95 0.50 -21.55 -9.22
CA VAL A 95 1.65 -21.55 -10.14
C VAL A 95 1.97 -22.98 -10.60
N SER A 96 2.39 -23.13 -11.84
CA SER A 96 2.88 -24.42 -12.37
C SER A 96 4.40 -24.45 -12.37
N ILE A 97 5.01 -25.27 -11.51
CA ILE A 97 6.47 -25.44 -11.48
C ILE A 97 6.89 -26.34 -12.64
N THR A 98 7.59 -25.78 -13.63
CA THR A 98 7.98 -26.47 -14.87
C THR A 98 9.39 -27.05 -14.82
N GLN A 99 10.29 -26.42 -14.06
CA GLN A 99 11.67 -26.90 -13.86
C GLN A 99 12.16 -26.52 -12.47
N CYS A 100 12.66 -27.51 -11.73
CA CYS A 100 13.30 -27.30 -10.44
C CYS A 100 14.58 -28.12 -10.30
N SER A 101 15.44 -27.70 -9.38
CA SER A 101 16.67 -28.39 -9.02
C SER A 101 16.81 -28.53 -7.50
N PHE A 102 17.67 -29.45 -7.05
CA PHE A 102 17.99 -29.59 -5.63
C PHE A 102 19.42 -29.11 -5.38
N VAL A 103 19.54 -28.06 -4.55
CA VAL A 103 20.81 -27.39 -4.27
C VAL A 103 21.28 -27.81 -2.88
N TYR A 104 22.45 -28.45 -2.82
CA TYR A 104 23.14 -28.75 -1.55
C TYR A 104 24.02 -27.57 -1.15
N SER A 105 24.05 -27.22 0.13
CA SER A 105 25.05 -26.28 0.64
C SER A 105 26.31 -27.03 1.06
N GLU A 106 27.33 -27.00 0.22
CA GLU A 106 28.66 -27.55 0.54
C GLU A 106 29.32 -26.88 1.77
N ARG A 107 28.79 -25.73 2.20
CA ARG A 107 29.24 -24.98 3.38
C ARG A 107 28.49 -25.32 4.66
N ARG A 108 27.38 -26.08 4.60
CA ARG A 108 26.49 -26.36 5.74
C ARG A 108 26.06 -27.82 5.75
N LEU A 109 26.54 -28.59 6.73
CA LEU A 109 26.22 -30.01 6.89
C LEU A 109 24.70 -30.23 7.01
N GLY A 110 24.16 -31.16 6.23
CA GLY A 110 22.75 -31.51 6.25
C GLY A 110 21.80 -30.42 5.71
N HIS A 111 22.31 -29.41 4.99
CA HIS A 111 21.48 -28.34 4.43
C HIS A 111 21.37 -28.44 2.90
N GLY A 112 20.13 -28.47 2.41
CA GLY A 112 19.82 -28.43 0.99
C GLY A 112 18.35 -28.13 0.75
N TYR A 113 18.03 -27.54 -0.40
CA TYR A 113 16.70 -27.01 -0.69
C TYR A 113 16.36 -27.15 -2.18
N ILE A 114 15.06 -27.07 -2.48
CA ILE A 114 14.56 -27.00 -3.86
C ILE A 114 14.75 -25.58 -4.37
N CYS A 115 15.35 -25.43 -5.56
CA CYS A 115 15.41 -24.20 -6.31
C CYS A 115 14.43 -24.27 -7.49
N ILE A 116 13.53 -23.30 -7.62
CA ILE A 116 12.62 -23.22 -8.76
C ILE A 116 13.32 -22.43 -9.87
N GLU A 117 13.64 -23.11 -10.97
CA GLU A 117 14.38 -22.54 -12.11
C GLU A 117 13.43 -21.97 -13.17
N LYS A 118 12.24 -22.59 -13.34
CA LYS A 118 11.17 -22.12 -14.21
C LYS A 118 9.80 -22.45 -13.61
N LEU A 119 8.88 -21.52 -13.77
CA LEU A 119 7.46 -21.67 -13.43
C LEU A 119 6.59 -20.90 -14.43
N ARG A 120 5.29 -21.17 -14.42
CA ARG A 120 4.27 -20.33 -15.08
C ARG A 120 3.26 -19.87 -14.01
N CYS A 121 2.98 -18.58 -13.93
CA CYS A 121 2.00 -18.04 -13.00
C CYS A 121 0.58 -18.11 -13.56
N GLY A 122 -0.39 -18.49 -12.74
CA GLY A 122 -1.81 -18.22 -13.01
C GLY A 122 -2.15 -16.76 -12.71
N GLY A 123 -3.04 -16.17 -13.50
CA GLY A 123 -3.57 -14.83 -13.24
C GLY A 123 -4.61 -14.79 -12.11
N GLU A 124 -5.30 -15.91 -11.87
CA GLU A 124 -6.45 -16.04 -10.98
C GLU A 124 -6.08 -16.41 -9.53
N MET A 125 -7.04 -16.29 -8.61
CA MET A 125 -6.91 -16.77 -7.24
C MET A 125 -6.83 -18.30 -7.20
N SER A 126 -6.10 -18.83 -6.24
CA SER A 126 -5.91 -20.29 -6.11
C SER A 126 -7.22 -21.04 -5.91
N ALA A 127 -7.41 -22.11 -6.66
CA ALA A 127 -8.53 -23.04 -6.46
C ALA A 127 -8.31 -24.02 -5.29
N LEU A 128 -7.08 -24.07 -4.76
CA LEU A 128 -6.64 -24.95 -3.67
C LEU A 128 -6.80 -24.27 -2.30
N LEU A 129 -6.36 -23.02 -2.15
CA LEU A 129 -6.32 -22.34 -0.85
C LEU A 129 -7.67 -22.23 -0.12
N PRO A 130 -8.82 -21.94 -0.79
CA PRO A 130 -10.14 -21.94 -0.13
C PRO A 130 -10.56 -23.28 0.49
N ARG A 131 -9.86 -24.37 0.18
CA ARG A 131 -10.11 -25.72 0.73
C ARG A 131 -9.26 -26.02 1.97
N ILE A 132 -8.28 -25.18 2.29
CA ILE A 132 -7.32 -25.36 3.38
C ILE A 132 -7.73 -24.43 4.53
N GLN A 133 -8.15 -25.00 5.66
CA GLN A 133 -8.61 -24.21 6.82
C GLN A 133 -7.48 -23.46 7.52
N ASP A 134 -6.33 -24.14 7.70
CA ASP A 134 -5.13 -23.55 8.26
C ASP A 134 -3.90 -24.08 7.52
N VAL A 135 -3.20 -23.17 6.84
CA VAL A 135 -1.97 -23.47 6.11
C VAL A 135 -0.81 -23.79 7.07
N ALA A 136 -0.80 -23.26 8.30
CA ALA A 136 0.23 -23.55 9.28
C ALA A 136 0.17 -24.99 9.81
N SER A 137 -1.01 -25.62 9.80
CA SER A 137 -1.20 -27.03 10.15
C SER A 137 -0.56 -28.03 9.17
N LEU A 138 -0.31 -27.63 7.92
CA LEU A 138 0.27 -28.51 6.90
C LEU A 138 1.76 -28.79 7.20
N PRO A 139 2.23 -30.04 7.07
CA PRO A 139 3.62 -30.38 7.36
C PRO A 139 4.60 -29.72 6.38
N MET A 140 5.74 -29.28 6.90
CA MET A 140 6.86 -28.73 6.11
C MET A 140 7.66 -29.88 5.51
N MET A 141 7.78 -29.90 4.18
CA MET A 141 8.52 -30.92 3.45
C MET A 141 10.03 -30.66 3.53
N VAL A 142 10.77 -31.61 4.12
CA VAL A 142 12.22 -31.60 4.23
C VAL A 142 12.77 -32.92 3.70
N LYS A 143 13.95 -32.90 3.08
CA LYS A 143 14.59 -34.12 2.57
C LYS A 143 14.99 -35.06 3.70
N GLN A 144 14.82 -36.36 3.48
CA GLN A 144 15.26 -37.39 4.44
C GLN A 144 16.76 -37.26 4.74
N GLY A 145 17.13 -37.28 6.02
CA GLY A 145 18.48 -37.01 6.51
C GLY A 145 18.81 -35.53 6.75
N MET A 146 17.92 -34.60 6.39
CA MET A 146 18.06 -33.14 6.62
C MET A 146 17.07 -32.61 7.68
N GLU A 147 16.26 -33.47 8.30
CA GLU A 147 15.22 -33.12 9.28
C GLU A 147 15.76 -32.53 10.58
N ARG A 148 17.09 -32.54 10.76
CA ARG A 148 17.80 -31.90 11.89
C ARG A 148 18.26 -30.48 11.61
N SER A 149 18.15 -29.97 10.38
CA SER A 149 18.40 -28.55 10.11
C SER A 149 17.22 -27.73 10.62
N VAL A 150 17.48 -26.97 11.69
CA VAL A 150 16.53 -26.02 12.26
C VAL A 150 16.15 -24.96 11.23
N GLU A 151 17.08 -24.54 10.39
CA GLU A 151 16.90 -23.46 9.43
C GLU A 151 15.98 -23.84 8.26
N LEU A 152 15.95 -25.11 7.85
CA LEU A 152 14.98 -25.61 6.85
C LEU A 152 13.54 -25.68 7.40
N GLN A 153 13.38 -25.64 8.73
CA GLN A 153 12.08 -25.64 9.43
C GLN A 153 11.71 -24.27 10.02
N SER A 154 12.62 -23.29 9.97
CA SER A 154 12.46 -21.98 10.58
C SER A 154 12.18 -20.89 9.54
N ASP A 155 11.70 -19.76 10.05
CA ASP A 155 11.46 -18.56 9.25
C ASP A 155 12.76 -17.77 8.96
N VAL A 156 13.71 -18.42 8.28
CA VAL A 156 15.00 -17.84 7.88
C VAL A 156 15.36 -18.16 6.42
N PRO A 157 16.13 -17.29 5.73
CA PRO A 157 16.60 -17.51 4.36
C PRO A 157 17.26 -18.87 4.09
N LEU A 158 16.93 -19.48 2.95
CA LEU A 158 17.48 -20.77 2.53
C LEU A 158 18.95 -20.68 2.06
N GLN A 159 19.30 -19.63 1.32
CA GLN A 159 20.59 -19.53 0.61
C GLN A 159 21.73 -18.98 1.48
N VAL A 160 21.43 -18.02 2.36
CA VAL A 160 22.41 -17.26 3.15
C VAL A 160 22.37 -17.67 4.64
N SER A 161 23.39 -17.30 5.42
CA SER A 161 23.43 -17.60 6.87
C SER A 161 22.76 -16.52 7.74
N ARG A 162 22.05 -15.56 7.15
CA ARG A 162 21.31 -14.50 7.86
C ARG A 162 20.04 -15.09 8.48
N LYS A 163 19.54 -14.46 9.54
CA LYS A 163 18.39 -14.96 10.33
C LYS A 163 17.15 -14.07 10.26
N HIS A 164 17.05 -13.24 9.22
CA HIS A 164 15.91 -12.37 8.99
C HIS A 164 15.54 -12.34 7.52
N TYR A 165 14.26 -12.12 7.25
CA TYR A 165 13.77 -11.58 6.01
C TYR A 165 13.61 -10.05 6.12
N LEU A 166 13.44 -9.41 4.97
CA LEU A 166 12.95 -8.05 4.83
C LEU A 166 11.49 -8.11 4.40
N SER A 167 10.69 -7.13 4.82
CA SER A 167 9.36 -6.89 4.25
C SER A 167 9.45 -6.89 2.71
N LEU A 168 8.47 -7.50 2.05
CA LEU A 168 8.56 -7.78 0.60
C LEU A 168 8.75 -6.50 -0.25
N TRP A 169 8.25 -5.35 0.22
CA TRP A 169 8.19 -4.11 -0.56
C TRP A 169 8.95 -2.91 0.02
N ASN A 170 9.41 -2.97 1.27
CA ASN A 170 10.22 -1.92 1.89
C ASN A 170 11.21 -2.48 2.93
N ASN A 171 12.08 -1.59 3.45
CA ASN A 171 13.19 -1.98 4.34
C ASN A 171 13.01 -1.49 5.79
N GLU A 172 11.87 -0.86 6.12
CA GLU A 172 11.64 -0.24 7.44
C GLU A 172 10.60 -1.04 8.25
N ASP A 173 9.78 -1.87 7.62
CA ASP A 173 8.79 -2.71 8.32
C ASP A 173 9.37 -4.04 8.83
N PRO A 174 9.05 -4.43 10.08
CA PRO A 174 9.28 -5.78 10.62
C PRO A 174 8.68 -6.89 9.74
N GLU A 175 9.41 -7.98 9.57
CA GLU A 175 8.98 -9.19 8.84
C GLU A 175 9.52 -10.45 9.52
N GLY A 176 8.67 -11.48 9.59
CA GLY A 176 8.97 -12.80 10.17
C GLY A 176 8.73 -12.96 11.69
N ASP A 177 8.68 -14.22 12.14
CA ASP A 177 8.31 -14.64 13.51
C ASP A 177 9.27 -14.14 14.61
N ILE A 178 10.46 -13.67 14.22
CA ILE A 178 11.47 -13.12 15.13
C ILE A 178 10.97 -11.88 15.90
N TRP A 179 10.00 -11.14 15.35
CA TRP A 179 9.47 -9.91 15.96
C TRP A 179 8.34 -10.18 16.95
N THR A 180 7.59 -11.27 16.75
CA THR A 180 6.45 -11.66 17.61
C THR A 180 6.88 -12.53 18.80
N SER A 181 8.14 -12.96 18.83
CA SER A 181 8.74 -13.83 19.85
C SER A 181 8.86 -13.15 21.23
N GLY A 182 7.82 -13.32 22.05
CA GLY A 182 7.74 -12.80 23.42
C GLY A 182 8.44 -13.67 24.46
N SER A 183 9.58 -13.24 24.97
CA SER A 183 10.07 -13.65 26.30
C SER A 183 9.19 -13.01 27.40
N PRO A 184 8.78 -13.76 28.45
CA PRO A 184 7.98 -13.21 29.53
C PRO A 184 8.80 -12.20 30.35
N SER A 185 8.17 -11.08 30.73
CA SER A 185 8.78 -10.09 31.62
C SER A 185 9.06 -10.69 33.00
N SER A 186 10.33 -10.84 33.37
CA SER A 186 10.70 -11.25 34.73
C SER A 186 10.38 -10.13 35.73
N HIS A 187 9.63 -10.44 36.78
CA HIS A 187 9.43 -9.53 37.91
C HIS A 187 10.74 -9.38 38.71
N THR A 188 11.60 -8.49 38.24
CA THR A 188 12.89 -8.18 38.87
C THR A 188 12.70 -7.04 39.88
N VAL A 189 13.16 -7.23 41.12
CA VAL A 189 13.22 -6.15 42.10
C VAL A 189 14.30 -5.16 41.66
N LEU A 190 13.91 -3.92 41.41
CA LEU A 190 14.81 -2.88 40.89
C LEU A 190 15.54 -2.16 42.04
N ASP A 191 16.86 -2.24 42.07
CA ASP A 191 17.67 -1.34 42.89
C ASP A 191 17.92 -0.02 42.14
N VAL A 192 17.15 1.00 42.52
CA VAL A 192 17.25 2.37 42.01
C VAL A 192 18.09 3.29 42.91
N SER A 193 18.76 2.76 43.95
CA SER A 193 19.53 3.57 44.90
C SER A 193 20.79 4.20 44.29
N ASN A 194 21.37 3.56 43.27
CA ASN A 194 22.64 3.96 42.64
C ASN A 194 22.49 4.18 41.13
N ILE A 195 21.52 5.00 40.72
CA ILE A 195 21.37 5.44 39.32
C ILE A 195 22.23 6.66 38.99
N THR A 196 22.57 6.84 37.73
CA THR A 196 23.18 8.08 37.20
C THR A 196 22.17 8.90 36.39
N LEU A 197 22.41 10.20 36.27
CA LEU A 197 21.58 11.12 35.49
C LEU A 197 22.18 11.37 34.10
N LEU A 198 21.34 11.66 33.11
CA LEU A 198 21.74 11.94 31.73
C LEU A 198 22.73 13.11 31.63
N SER A 199 22.58 14.14 32.45
CA SER A 199 23.52 15.26 32.56
C SER A 199 24.94 14.85 32.99
N SER A 200 25.06 13.80 33.82
CA SER A 200 26.34 13.28 34.27
C SER A 200 27.04 12.52 33.14
N LEU A 201 26.30 11.76 32.32
CA LEU A 201 26.85 11.01 31.18
C LEU A 201 27.62 11.92 30.22
N GLU A 202 27.02 13.05 29.85
CA GLU A 202 27.66 14.03 28.97
C GLU A 202 28.99 14.53 29.54
N SER A 203 29.01 14.90 30.83
CA SER A 203 30.24 15.36 31.49
C SER A 203 31.33 14.28 31.60
N CYS A 204 30.94 13.00 31.62
CA CYS A 204 31.85 11.87 31.83
C CYS A 204 32.44 11.27 30.55
N PHE A 205 31.91 11.59 29.35
CA PHE A 205 32.27 10.93 28.09
C PHE A 205 33.78 10.95 27.75
N ARG A 206 34.53 11.95 28.24
CA ARG A 206 35.99 12.08 28.00
C ARG A 206 36.88 11.42 29.06
N ASN A 207 36.30 10.83 30.11
CA ASN A 207 37.02 10.28 31.26
C ASN A 207 36.81 8.76 31.38
N THR A 208 37.76 8.06 32.02
CA THR A 208 37.63 6.63 32.33
C THR A 208 36.51 6.41 33.35
N TRP A 209 35.34 5.97 32.87
CA TRP A 209 34.12 5.92 33.67
C TRP A 209 33.50 4.52 33.65
N LYS A 210 32.88 4.13 34.76
CA LYS A 210 32.10 2.88 34.88
C LYS A 210 30.60 3.23 34.79
N PRO A 211 29.83 2.66 33.86
CA PRO A 211 28.42 2.97 33.73
C PRO A 211 27.63 2.46 34.93
N LEU A 212 27.10 3.41 35.73
CA LEU A 212 26.02 3.14 36.67
C LEU A 212 24.71 2.91 35.90
N PRO A 213 23.73 2.20 36.48
CA PRO A 213 22.40 2.05 35.88
C PRO A 213 21.71 3.39 35.56
N LEU A 214 20.89 3.39 34.52
CA LEU A 214 19.97 4.47 34.18
C LEU A 214 18.54 4.10 34.54
N LEU A 215 17.76 5.11 34.90
CA LEU A 215 16.31 5.04 34.99
C LEU A 215 15.73 6.19 34.17
N VAL A 216 15.09 5.88 33.05
CA VAL A 216 14.65 6.88 32.06
C VAL A 216 13.26 6.56 31.51
N LYS A 217 12.49 7.58 31.12
CA LYS A 217 11.22 7.42 30.37
C LYS A 217 11.48 7.64 28.87
N ILE A 218 10.92 6.80 28.01
CA ILE A 218 10.90 7.03 26.56
C ILE A 218 9.91 8.17 26.29
N ILE A 219 10.41 9.29 25.75
CA ILE A 219 9.57 10.42 25.35
C ILE A 219 9.31 10.40 23.84
N HIS A 220 10.20 9.76 23.08
CA HIS A 220 10.08 9.66 21.63
C HIS A 220 10.60 8.32 21.09
N LYS A 221 9.92 7.74 20.09
CA LYS A 221 10.35 6.54 19.34
C LYS A 221 10.42 6.86 17.85
N SER A 222 11.53 6.51 17.19
CA SER A 222 11.68 6.61 15.74
C SER A 222 11.40 5.28 15.05
N ARG A 223 11.11 5.32 13.74
CA ARG A 223 10.96 4.11 12.92
C ARG A 223 12.25 3.28 12.88
N LEU A 224 12.10 1.97 12.68
CA LEU A 224 13.19 1.02 12.49
C LEU A 224 13.95 1.33 11.20
N ARG A 225 15.29 1.23 11.22
CA ARG A 225 16.15 1.46 10.04
C ARG A 225 17.01 0.25 9.73
N TYR A 226 16.85 -0.33 8.54
CA TYR A 226 17.73 -1.36 8.02
C TYR A 226 19.02 -0.76 7.44
N TYR A 227 20.18 -1.22 7.93
CA TYR A 227 21.50 -0.77 7.49
C TYR A 227 22.35 -1.89 6.86
N GLY A 228 21.75 -3.06 6.60
CA GLY A 228 22.42 -4.20 5.98
C GLY A 228 22.98 -3.91 4.58
N LYS A 229 24.11 -4.57 4.28
CA LYS A 229 24.85 -4.46 3.01
C LYS A 229 25.53 -5.79 2.67
N PHE A 230 26.05 -5.91 1.45
CA PHE A 230 26.84 -7.07 1.03
C PHE A 230 28.05 -7.30 1.95
N GLY A 231 28.36 -8.57 2.22
CA GLY A 231 29.46 -8.98 3.09
C GLY A 231 29.31 -8.63 4.59
N LEU A 232 28.22 -7.97 5.02
CA LEU A 232 28.00 -7.64 6.42
C LEU A 232 27.51 -8.88 7.19
N LYS A 233 28.40 -9.48 7.98
CA LYS A 233 28.13 -10.64 8.84
C LYS A 233 27.45 -10.23 10.16
N ILE A 234 26.24 -9.68 10.06
CA ILE A 234 25.38 -9.34 11.21
C ILE A 234 24.01 -10.01 10.98
N ASP A 235 23.57 -10.81 11.94
CA ASP A 235 22.35 -11.62 11.82
C ASP A 235 21.09 -10.78 11.63
N TYR A 236 21.03 -9.58 12.22
CA TYR A 236 19.92 -8.62 12.16
C TYR A 236 20.48 -7.18 12.07
N PRO A 237 20.83 -6.64 10.89
CA PRO A 237 21.45 -5.32 10.78
C PRO A 237 20.39 -4.21 10.75
N PHE A 238 19.69 -4.09 11.89
CA PHE A 238 18.72 -3.05 12.18
C PHE A 238 19.20 -2.14 13.31
N GLN A 239 18.74 -0.90 13.29
CA GLN A 239 18.89 0.05 14.40
C GLN A 239 17.59 0.84 14.60
N ALA A 240 17.30 1.24 15.82
CA ALA A 240 16.20 2.16 16.14
C ALA A 240 16.67 3.22 17.14
N TYR A 241 16.21 4.45 16.97
CA TYR A 241 16.50 5.54 17.90
C TYR A 241 15.28 5.86 18.78
N PHE A 242 15.56 6.22 20.02
CA PHE A 242 14.62 6.74 20.99
C PHE A 242 15.20 8.02 21.59
N GLU A 243 14.36 8.99 21.95
CA GLU A 243 14.79 10.03 22.89
C GLU A 243 14.24 9.66 24.27
N VAL A 244 15.17 9.49 25.22
CA VAL A 244 14.88 9.09 26.59
C VAL A 244 15.19 10.26 27.53
N ALA A 245 14.48 10.31 28.65
CA ALA A 245 14.52 11.46 29.54
C ALA A 245 14.49 11.07 31.02
N ASP A 246 15.14 11.90 31.83
CA ASP A 246 15.09 11.90 33.29
C ASP A 246 14.88 13.34 33.80
N GLN A 247 14.96 13.56 35.11
CA GLN A 247 14.85 14.89 35.71
C GLN A 247 15.93 15.91 35.26
N SER A 248 16.99 15.48 34.55
CA SER A 248 18.13 16.32 34.16
C SER A 248 18.10 16.77 32.70
N GLY A 249 17.31 16.11 31.84
CA GLY A 249 17.21 16.43 30.42
C GLY A 249 16.78 15.25 29.55
N THR A 250 17.03 15.39 28.25
CA THR A 250 16.75 14.39 27.21
C THR A 250 18.05 13.97 26.51
N MET A 251 18.19 12.69 26.18
CA MET A 251 19.35 12.14 25.47
C MET A 251 18.91 11.05 24.49
N SER A 252 19.65 10.91 23.40
CA SER A 252 19.38 9.86 22.42
C SER A 252 19.86 8.49 22.89
N LEU A 253 19.00 7.49 22.69
CA LEU A 253 19.29 6.08 22.89
C LEU A 253 19.17 5.35 21.56
N VAL A 254 20.14 4.46 21.29
CA VAL A 254 20.22 3.65 20.08
C VAL A 254 20.14 2.17 20.46
N LEU A 255 19.11 1.50 19.95
CA LEU A 255 18.91 0.07 20.03
C LEU A 255 19.56 -0.58 18.81
N TRP A 256 20.48 -1.53 19.03
CA TRP A 256 21.25 -2.16 17.95
C TRP A 256 20.96 -3.66 17.80
N ASN A 257 20.90 -4.08 16.54
CA ASN A 257 21.07 -5.45 16.07
C ASN A 257 20.06 -6.45 16.65
N GLU A 258 20.54 -7.51 17.33
CA GLU A 258 19.70 -8.54 17.96
C GLU A 258 18.68 -7.94 18.95
N LEU A 259 18.98 -6.79 19.56
CA LEU A 259 18.05 -6.12 20.49
C LEU A 259 16.86 -5.46 19.78
N CYS A 260 16.93 -5.20 18.47
CA CYS A 260 15.82 -4.65 17.70
C CYS A 260 14.61 -5.60 17.66
N PRO A 261 14.69 -6.84 17.15
CA PRO A 261 13.57 -7.78 17.22
C PRO A 261 13.19 -8.12 18.67
N GLU A 262 14.14 -8.13 19.61
CA GLU A 262 13.84 -8.44 21.00
C GLU A 262 12.99 -7.36 21.70
N PHE A 263 13.25 -6.06 21.45
CA PHE A 263 12.64 -4.96 22.21
C PHE A 263 11.79 -3.98 21.40
N TYR A 264 12.03 -3.75 20.10
CA TYR A 264 11.47 -2.60 19.38
C TYR A 264 9.93 -2.54 19.40
N GLN A 265 9.24 -3.67 19.26
CA GLN A 265 7.77 -3.72 19.35
C GLN A 265 7.24 -3.58 20.80
N LYS A 266 8.06 -3.96 21.81
CA LYS A 266 7.72 -3.90 23.24
C LYS A 266 7.91 -2.49 23.83
N LEU A 267 8.71 -1.64 23.18
CA LEU A 267 8.99 -0.27 23.60
C LEU A 267 8.01 0.72 22.96
N SER A 268 7.27 1.46 23.79
CA SER A 268 6.41 2.59 23.36
C SER A 268 6.84 3.89 24.05
N VAL A 269 6.41 5.03 23.49
CA VAL A 269 6.44 6.30 24.23
C VAL A 269 5.66 6.17 25.55
N GLY A 270 6.20 6.78 26.61
CA GLY A 270 5.74 6.63 28.00
C GLY A 270 6.36 5.45 28.75
N THR A 271 7.00 4.49 28.08
CA THR A 271 7.65 3.33 28.74
C THR A 271 8.82 3.79 29.60
N VAL A 272 8.91 3.26 30.83
CA VAL A 272 10.07 3.49 31.72
C VAL A 272 11.04 2.33 31.62
N LEU A 273 12.33 2.64 31.47
CA LEU A 273 13.42 1.68 31.33
C LEU A 273 14.40 1.82 32.49
N TYR A 274 14.76 0.67 33.07
CA TYR A 274 15.95 0.53 33.88
C TYR A 274 17.02 -0.17 33.03
N ILE A 275 18.15 0.50 32.82
CA ILE A 275 19.18 0.08 31.85
C ILE A 275 20.52 -0.09 32.55
N GLN A 276 21.17 -1.23 32.32
CA GLN A 276 22.52 -1.51 32.80
C GLN A 276 23.41 -1.93 31.62
N ASN A 277 24.74 -1.84 31.78
CA ASN A 277 25.72 -2.31 30.80
C ASN A 277 25.52 -1.69 29.39
N TYR A 278 25.38 -0.38 29.30
CA TYR A 278 25.36 0.35 28.03
C TYR A 278 26.74 0.94 27.69
N SER A 279 26.90 1.37 26.44
CA SER A 279 28.07 2.16 26.01
C SER A 279 27.64 3.59 25.66
N LEU A 280 28.58 4.53 25.71
CA LEU A 280 28.41 5.90 25.22
C LEU A 280 29.21 6.07 23.92
N LYS A 281 28.63 6.74 22.93
CA LYS A 281 29.31 7.12 21.69
C LYS A 281 29.05 8.59 21.38
N GLN A 282 29.92 9.20 20.59
CA GLN A 282 29.63 10.50 19.98
C GLN A 282 28.36 10.36 19.11
N SER A 283 27.38 11.24 19.31
CA SER A 283 26.13 11.27 18.54
C SER A 283 26.41 11.39 17.03
N TYR A 284 25.67 10.62 16.22
CA TYR A 284 25.79 10.72 14.76
C TYR A 284 25.26 12.06 14.23
N SER A 285 26.07 12.80 13.48
CA SER A 285 25.76 14.17 13.03
C SER A 285 24.65 14.24 11.98
N ASN A 286 24.57 13.26 11.08
CA ASN A 286 23.68 13.31 9.91
C ASN A 286 22.32 12.63 10.20
N ARG A 287 21.85 12.71 11.44
CA ARG A 287 20.60 12.11 11.91
C ARG A 287 19.52 13.18 12.10
N SER A 288 18.32 12.90 11.58
CA SER A 288 17.08 13.59 11.93
C SER A 288 16.73 13.41 13.41
N ARG A 289 16.16 14.45 14.03
CA ARG A 289 15.74 14.45 15.44
C ARG A 289 14.31 15.00 15.54
N PRO A 290 13.51 14.52 16.52
CA PRO A 290 12.19 15.07 16.77
C PRO A 290 12.31 16.53 17.23
N GLN A 291 11.31 17.34 16.93
CA GLN A 291 11.19 18.68 17.51
C GLN A 291 10.47 18.55 18.85
N MET A 292 11.19 18.88 19.91
CA MET A 292 10.78 18.62 21.30
C MET A 292 10.82 19.88 22.18
N ASP A 293 10.96 21.06 21.58
CA ASP A 293 11.17 22.34 22.29
C ASP A 293 10.06 22.63 23.31
N HIS A 294 8.85 22.12 23.08
CA HIS A 294 7.70 22.21 23.97
C HIS A 294 7.87 21.49 25.31
N HIS A 295 8.79 20.53 25.41
CA HIS A 295 9.13 19.88 26.68
C HIS A 295 9.92 20.81 27.62
N GLN A 296 10.54 21.88 27.09
CA GLN A 296 11.39 22.82 27.85
C GLN A 296 12.57 22.15 28.60
N MET A 297 12.92 20.93 28.20
CA MET A 297 14.01 20.15 28.79
C MET A 297 15.34 20.47 28.13
N LYS A 298 16.44 20.35 28.88
CA LYS A 298 17.79 20.43 28.31
C LYS A 298 18.09 19.18 27.47
N THR A 299 18.42 19.37 26.20
CA THR A 299 18.77 18.24 25.31
C THR A 299 20.28 18.03 25.20
N PHE A 300 20.72 16.79 25.38
CA PHE A 300 22.12 16.38 25.26
C PHE A 300 22.35 15.72 23.89
N HIS A 301 22.91 16.49 22.94
CA HIS A 301 23.09 16.08 21.54
C HIS A 301 24.50 15.63 21.14
N SER A 302 25.47 15.75 22.04
CA SER A 302 26.88 15.41 21.85
C SER A 302 27.13 13.90 21.95
N VAL A 303 26.43 13.22 22.84
CA VAL A 303 26.63 11.80 23.18
C VAL A 303 25.31 11.05 23.02
N GLU A 304 25.39 9.78 22.61
CA GLU A 304 24.26 8.85 22.51
C GLU A 304 24.52 7.57 23.33
N ILE A 305 23.47 7.07 23.99
CA ILE A 305 23.45 5.81 24.72
C ILE A 305 23.30 4.67 23.72
N CYS A 306 24.26 3.76 23.63
CA CYS A 306 24.21 2.60 22.75
C CYS A 306 23.96 1.32 23.53
N LEU A 307 22.83 0.67 23.25
CA LEU A 307 22.49 -0.66 23.76
C LEU A 307 22.97 -1.73 22.77
N ASN A 308 23.75 -2.70 23.23
CA ASN A 308 24.36 -3.73 22.37
C ASN A 308 24.13 -5.12 22.97
N ALA A 309 23.99 -6.14 22.12
CA ALA A 309 23.74 -7.51 22.58
C ALA A 309 24.99 -8.23 23.17
N ARG A 310 26.20 -7.68 23.01
CA ARG A 310 27.46 -8.41 23.33
C ARG A 310 28.58 -7.59 23.96
N ASN A 311 28.80 -6.34 23.53
CA ASN A 311 29.95 -5.55 23.98
C ASN A 311 29.61 -4.07 24.23
N PRO A 312 29.34 -3.69 25.50
CA PRO A 312 28.91 -4.56 26.59
C PRO A 312 27.55 -5.22 26.28
N THR A 313 27.22 -6.33 26.94
CA THR A 313 25.87 -6.94 26.88
C THR A 313 24.91 -6.12 27.73
N SER A 314 24.07 -5.31 27.07
CA SER A 314 23.13 -4.42 27.73
C SER A 314 21.97 -5.19 28.37
N VAL A 315 21.61 -4.80 29.58
CA VAL A 315 20.45 -5.34 30.31
C VAL A 315 19.38 -4.26 30.30
N VAL A 316 18.22 -4.57 29.72
CA VAL A 316 17.10 -3.64 29.58
C VAL A 316 15.90 -4.22 30.31
N THR A 317 15.52 -3.59 31.42
CA THR A 317 14.32 -3.97 32.18
C THR A 317 13.22 -2.96 31.92
N VAL A 318 12.15 -3.40 31.27
CA VAL A 318 10.93 -2.61 31.06
C VAL A 318 10.17 -2.55 32.38
N VAL A 319 10.01 -1.35 32.93
CA VAL A 319 9.35 -1.14 34.23
C VAL A 319 7.84 -1.03 34.01
N SER A 320 7.07 -1.86 34.72
CA SER A 320 5.60 -1.79 34.72
C SER A 320 5.13 -0.41 35.18
N ALA A 321 4.19 0.20 34.44
CA ALA A 321 3.64 1.52 34.77
C ALA A 321 3.08 1.61 36.21
N LYS A 322 2.56 0.50 36.77
CA LYS A 322 2.08 0.42 38.17
C LYS A 322 3.21 0.45 39.21
N SER A 323 4.44 0.17 38.80
CA SER A 323 5.64 0.17 39.63
C SER A 323 6.48 1.44 39.45
N VAL A 324 6.06 2.37 38.58
CA VAL A 324 6.73 3.66 38.41
C VAL A 324 6.34 4.58 39.57
N LEU A 325 7.35 5.03 40.32
CA LEU A 325 7.14 5.81 41.54
C LEU A 325 7.32 7.32 41.24
N PRO A 326 6.38 8.20 41.65
CA PRO A 326 6.47 9.65 41.36
C PRO A 326 7.76 10.32 41.85
N GLN A 327 8.32 9.86 42.96
CA GLN A 327 9.59 10.37 43.51
C GLN A 327 10.83 10.10 42.64
N TRP A 328 10.70 9.33 41.55
CA TRP A 328 11.78 9.17 40.56
C TRP A 328 11.94 10.38 39.64
N GLY A 329 11.03 11.36 39.69
CA GLY A 329 11.17 12.64 38.96
C GLY A 329 11.17 12.50 37.43
N LEU A 330 10.66 11.39 36.89
CA LEU A 330 10.62 11.16 35.44
C LEU A 330 9.61 12.11 34.78
N PRO A 331 9.99 12.84 33.71
CA PRO A 331 9.14 13.86 33.08
C PRO A 331 7.89 13.25 32.44
N GLU A 332 6.84 14.05 32.27
CA GLU A 332 5.66 13.62 31.51
C GLU A 332 5.83 13.80 30.00
N VAL A 333 5.15 12.95 29.24
CA VAL A 333 5.12 13.02 27.77
C VAL A 333 4.12 14.09 27.36
N SER A 334 4.52 15.04 26.51
CA SER A 334 3.63 16.07 25.98
C SER A 334 3.65 16.12 24.45
N TYR A 335 2.54 16.59 23.88
CA TYR A 335 2.25 16.56 22.44
C TYR A 335 1.84 17.95 21.95
N LEU A 336 2.04 18.21 20.66
CA LEU A 336 1.71 19.44 19.95
C LEU A 336 0.56 19.19 18.97
N PHE A 337 -0.61 18.79 19.49
CA PHE A 337 -1.79 18.57 18.65
C PHE A 337 -2.23 19.87 17.96
N THR A 338 -2.11 19.93 16.65
CA THR A 338 -2.54 21.07 15.82
C THR A 338 -3.90 20.79 15.19
N THR A 339 -4.81 21.77 15.22
CA THR A 339 -6.09 21.68 14.50
C THR A 339 -5.94 22.08 13.05
N ARG A 340 -6.85 21.65 12.16
CA ARG A 340 -6.76 22.02 10.74
C ARG A 340 -6.79 23.53 10.54
N LEU A 341 -7.58 24.25 11.32
CA LEU A 341 -7.62 25.72 11.30
C LEU A 341 -6.24 26.36 11.57
N GLN A 342 -5.46 25.79 12.49
CA GLN A 342 -4.14 26.31 12.89
C GLN A 342 -2.98 25.87 11.97
N LEU A 343 -3.18 24.83 11.17
CA LEU A 343 -2.14 24.35 10.25
C LEU A 343 -1.69 25.43 9.25
N ASP A 344 -2.61 26.32 8.84
CA ASP A 344 -2.32 27.41 7.92
C ASP A 344 -1.43 28.51 8.54
N GLU A 345 -1.16 28.47 9.85
CA GLU A 345 -0.27 29.39 10.58
C GLU A 345 1.16 28.83 10.77
N LEU A 346 1.34 27.50 10.72
CA LEU A 346 2.63 26.85 11.05
C LEU A 346 3.69 27.01 9.94
N SER A 347 4.94 27.26 10.31
CA SER A 347 6.05 27.41 9.36
C SER A 347 6.38 26.11 8.61
N ASN A 348 6.96 26.22 7.41
CA ASN A 348 7.41 25.05 6.65
C ASN A 348 8.46 24.24 7.45
N ASN A 349 8.39 22.91 7.36
CA ASN A 349 9.21 21.93 8.09
C ASN A 349 9.09 21.95 9.63
N SER A 350 8.17 22.73 10.20
CA SER A 350 7.77 22.56 11.60
C SER A 350 7.10 21.19 11.81
N ALA A 351 7.26 20.64 13.02
CA ALA A 351 6.59 19.41 13.43
C ALA A 351 5.30 19.72 14.20
N CYS A 352 4.28 18.92 13.96
CA CYS A 352 3.06 18.90 14.78
C CYS A 352 2.54 17.47 14.95
N ASP A 353 1.67 17.30 15.94
CA ASP A 353 0.88 16.09 16.10
C ASP A 353 -0.55 16.37 15.61
N VAL A 354 -1.25 15.37 15.09
CA VAL A 354 -2.65 15.52 14.63
C VAL A 354 -3.50 14.35 15.09
N ILE A 355 -4.78 14.65 15.35
CA ILE A 355 -5.83 13.65 15.52
C ILE A 355 -7.03 14.06 14.65
N CYS A 356 -7.54 13.12 13.86
CA CYS A 356 -8.54 13.40 12.85
C CYS A 356 -9.39 12.16 12.53
N LEU A 357 -10.57 12.37 11.95
CA LEU A 357 -11.48 11.34 11.44
C LEU A 357 -11.22 11.18 9.94
N VAL A 358 -10.83 9.98 9.50
CA VAL A 358 -10.47 9.70 8.11
C VAL A 358 -11.70 9.74 7.21
N THR A 359 -11.59 10.48 6.09
CA THR A 359 -12.62 10.56 5.04
C THR A 359 -12.17 9.90 3.74
N PHE A 360 -10.91 10.07 3.34
CA PHE A 360 -10.36 9.44 2.13
C PHE A 360 -9.05 8.70 2.44
N VAL A 361 -8.87 7.53 1.82
CA VAL A 361 -7.62 6.75 1.87
C VAL A 361 -7.23 6.30 0.46
N GLY A 362 -6.18 6.88 -0.11
CA GLY A 362 -5.62 6.46 -1.38
C GLY A 362 -4.98 5.06 -1.32
N ARG A 363 -4.75 4.49 -2.50
CA ARG A 363 -3.99 3.23 -2.65
C ARG A 363 -2.56 3.41 -2.11
N VAL A 364 -1.92 2.29 -1.73
CA VAL A 364 -0.51 2.28 -1.39
C VAL A 364 0.33 2.38 -2.66
N GLU A 365 1.30 3.29 -2.62
CA GLU A 365 2.31 3.49 -3.66
C GLU A 365 3.72 3.36 -3.05
N ARG A 366 4.71 3.26 -3.92
CA ARG A 366 6.12 3.16 -3.59
C ARG A 366 6.89 4.26 -4.32
N VAL A 367 7.86 4.84 -3.65
CA VAL A 367 8.83 5.76 -4.27
C VAL A 367 10.24 5.23 -4.03
N LYS A 368 11.08 5.34 -5.07
CA LYS A 368 12.49 4.94 -5.03
C LYS A 368 13.31 5.98 -4.25
N SER A 369 14.12 5.52 -3.30
CA SER A 369 14.94 6.41 -2.46
C SER A 369 16.20 6.85 -3.22
N ASN A 370 16.45 8.15 -3.27
CA ASN A 370 17.57 8.79 -4.00
C ASN A 370 18.97 8.55 -3.35
N GLY A 371 19.16 7.45 -2.62
CA GLY A 371 20.38 7.12 -1.89
C GLY A 371 21.49 6.56 -2.79
N LYS A 372 22.56 7.34 -3.00
CA LYS A 372 23.73 6.95 -3.84
C LYS A 372 24.61 5.80 -3.30
N LYS A 373 24.29 5.19 -2.15
CA LYS A 373 25.10 4.15 -1.49
C LYS A 373 24.24 3.10 -0.79
N GLY A 374 24.38 1.84 -1.22
CA GLY A 374 23.67 0.68 -0.66
C GLY A 374 22.82 -0.04 -1.70
N PRO A 375 22.16 -1.15 -1.34
CA PRO A 375 21.11 -1.74 -2.16
C PRO A 375 19.96 -0.74 -2.34
N GLU A 376 19.24 -0.88 -3.45
CA GLU A 376 18.08 -0.06 -3.76
C GLU A 376 17.05 -0.09 -2.63
N LYS A 377 16.50 1.07 -2.26
CA LYS A 377 15.51 1.20 -1.19
C LYS A 377 14.25 1.83 -1.72
N PHE A 378 13.12 1.20 -1.45
CA PHE A 378 11.80 1.79 -1.66
C PHE A 378 11.22 2.27 -0.34
N TRP A 379 10.47 3.36 -0.39
CA TRP A 379 9.60 3.80 0.67
C TRP A 379 8.15 3.59 0.25
N THR A 380 7.34 3.08 1.16
CA THR A 380 5.91 2.82 0.96
C THR A 380 5.10 3.95 1.56
N TYR A 381 4.15 4.52 0.82
CA TYR A 381 3.30 5.62 1.28
C TYR A 381 1.86 5.52 0.77
N ARG A 382 0.96 6.33 1.34
CA ARG A 382 -0.38 6.61 0.81
C ARG A 382 -0.83 8.02 1.19
N TRP A 383 -1.70 8.58 0.36
CA TRP A 383 -2.39 9.84 0.63
C TRP A 383 -3.67 9.61 1.42
N ILE A 384 -3.92 10.43 2.44
CA ILE A 384 -5.11 10.36 3.29
C ILE A 384 -5.71 11.76 3.45
N HIS A 385 -7.04 11.86 3.40
CA HIS A 385 -7.75 13.03 3.90
C HIS A 385 -8.49 12.70 5.18
N ALA A 386 -8.50 13.65 6.10
CA ALA A 386 -9.15 13.52 7.39
C ALA A 386 -9.57 14.88 7.95
N VAL A 387 -10.58 14.90 8.83
CA VAL A 387 -11.20 16.11 9.38
C VAL A 387 -11.21 16.10 10.91
N ASP A 388 -11.16 17.26 11.55
CA ASP A 388 -11.17 17.41 13.01
C ASP A 388 -12.31 18.29 13.56
N GLY A 389 -13.16 18.82 12.68
CA GLY A 389 -14.25 19.73 13.02
C GLY A 389 -13.86 21.20 13.18
N SER A 390 -12.58 21.56 13.00
CA SER A 390 -12.12 22.96 13.09
C SER A 390 -12.23 23.74 11.77
N SER A 391 -12.41 23.04 10.65
CA SER A 391 -12.51 23.62 9.31
C SER A 391 -13.31 22.69 8.39
N ASP A 392 -13.95 23.26 7.36
CA ASP A 392 -14.55 22.51 6.25
C ASP A 392 -13.51 21.89 5.31
N ARG A 393 -12.25 22.38 5.35
CA ARG A 393 -11.13 21.80 4.62
C ARG A 393 -10.59 20.58 5.36
N PRO A 394 -10.20 19.50 4.68
CA PRO A 394 -9.51 18.39 5.33
C PRO A 394 -8.04 18.73 5.61
N PHE A 395 -7.42 17.96 6.49
CA PHE A 395 -5.99 17.68 6.44
C PHE A 395 -5.68 16.88 5.19
N ILE A 396 -4.60 17.23 4.49
CA ILE A 396 -3.98 16.42 3.44
C ILE A 396 -2.74 15.79 4.05
N LEU A 397 -2.69 14.46 4.11
CA LEU A 397 -1.63 13.70 4.77
C LEU A 397 -0.93 12.79 3.77
N GLU A 398 0.39 12.92 3.66
CA GLU A 398 1.30 11.96 3.02
C GLU A 398 1.86 11.05 4.11
N VAL A 399 1.29 9.85 4.25
CA VAL A 399 1.68 8.92 5.31
C VAL A 399 2.59 7.84 4.74
N PHE A 400 3.81 7.77 5.26
CA PHE A 400 4.76 6.69 4.97
C PHE A 400 4.64 5.56 5.99
N SER A 401 5.01 4.33 5.62
CA SER A 401 5.09 3.24 6.60
C SER A 401 6.17 3.53 7.66
N SER A 402 5.78 3.39 8.92
CA SER A 402 6.56 3.81 10.10
C SER A 402 6.99 2.63 10.99
N SER A 403 7.25 1.46 10.38
CA SER A 403 7.53 0.20 11.10
C SER A 403 6.33 -0.34 11.88
N GLN A 404 5.13 -0.06 11.38
CA GLN A 404 3.83 -0.44 11.95
C GLN A 404 2.89 -0.96 10.84
N PRO A 405 3.27 -2.03 10.10
CA PRO A 405 2.56 -2.47 8.90
C PRO A 405 1.09 -2.84 9.17
N GLU A 406 0.78 -3.38 10.35
CA GLU A 406 -0.59 -3.69 10.81
C GLU A 406 -1.46 -2.45 11.03
N VAL A 407 -0.88 -1.32 11.44
CA VAL A 407 -1.60 -0.04 11.53
C VAL A 407 -1.74 0.56 10.12
N PHE A 408 -0.64 0.64 9.38
CA PHE A 408 -0.57 1.29 8.07
C PHE A 408 -1.52 0.68 7.03
N SER A 409 -1.61 -0.66 7.00
CA SER A 409 -2.52 -1.40 6.11
C SER A 409 -4.00 -1.29 6.48
N ARG A 410 -4.32 -0.96 7.75
CA ARG A 410 -5.69 -0.91 8.30
C ARG A 410 -6.26 0.51 8.44
N ILE A 411 -5.54 1.54 7.99
CA ILE A 411 -6.08 2.90 7.89
C ILE A 411 -7.28 2.88 6.92
N CYS A 412 -8.45 3.28 7.40
CA CYS A 412 -9.70 3.27 6.64
C CYS A 412 -10.59 4.45 7.01
N PRO A 413 -11.51 4.90 6.13
CA PRO A 413 -12.48 5.92 6.47
C PRO A 413 -13.33 5.53 7.67
N MET A 414 -13.94 6.54 8.32
CA MET A 414 -14.69 6.39 9.58
C MET A 414 -13.84 5.94 10.79
N THR A 415 -12.51 5.88 10.67
CA THR A 415 -11.62 5.65 11.83
C THR A 415 -10.91 6.92 12.26
N TYR A 416 -10.53 6.96 13.55
CA TYR A 416 -9.60 7.96 14.05
C TYR A 416 -8.21 7.62 13.53
N LEU A 417 -7.49 8.63 13.08
CA LEU A 417 -6.08 8.59 12.78
C LEU A 417 -5.37 9.57 13.69
N VAL A 418 -4.30 9.12 14.34
CA VAL A 418 -3.37 9.94 15.11
C VAL A 418 -2.01 9.78 14.46
N CYS A 419 -1.36 10.89 14.12
CA CYS A 419 0.01 10.90 13.63
C CYS A 419 0.82 11.90 14.45
N THR A 420 1.97 11.48 14.96
CA THR A 420 2.88 12.34 15.73
C THR A 420 4.02 12.86 14.86
N GLN A 421 4.66 13.97 15.26
CA GLN A 421 5.88 14.53 14.66
C GLN A 421 5.82 14.64 13.12
N MET A 422 4.64 14.95 12.60
CA MET A 422 4.39 15.16 11.18
C MET A 422 4.95 16.50 10.74
N ARG A 423 5.55 16.56 9.55
CA ARG A 423 6.19 17.77 9.03
C ARG A 423 5.24 18.57 8.16
N VAL A 424 5.10 19.86 8.45
CA VAL A 424 4.34 20.80 7.64
C VAL A 424 5.08 21.07 6.33
N CYS A 425 4.46 20.73 5.20
CA CYS A 425 4.97 21.00 3.87
C CYS A 425 4.16 22.10 3.21
N ARG A 426 4.85 23.21 2.86
CA ARG A 426 4.30 24.33 2.10
C ARG A 426 4.93 24.38 0.73
N VAL A 427 4.10 24.35 -0.30
CA VAL A 427 4.48 24.50 -1.70
C VAL A 427 3.68 25.68 -2.28
N GLU A 428 4.35 26.51 -3.07
CA GLU A 428 3.75 27.72 -3.63
C GLU A 428 2.51 27.39 -4.47
N GLY A 429 1.46 28.20 -4.35
CA GLY A 429 0.17 27.97 -5.02
C GLY A 429 -0.64 26.76 -4.51
N SER A 430 -0.22 26.09 -3.43
CA SER A 430 -0.90 24.93 -2.84
C SER A 430 -1.29 25.16 -1.37
N LEU A 431 -2.32 24.45 -0.89
CA LEU A 431 -2.59 24.36 0.56
C LEU A 431 -1.47 23.59 1.27
N PRO A 432 -1.16 23.90 2.55
CA PRO A 432 -0.23 23.10 3.32
C PRO A 432 -0.74 21.66 3.49
N TYR A 433 0.18 20.71 3.43
CA TYR A 433 -0.05 19.30 3.75
C TYR A 433 0.94 18.84 4.81
N LEU A 434 0.71 17.66 5.37
CA LEU A 434 1.59 17.03 6.35
C LEU A 434 2.26 15.79 5.74
N THR A 435 3.56 15.62 5.94
CA THR A 435 4.29 14.40 5.54
C THR A 435 4.96 13.72 6.73
N SER A 436 5.07 12.39 6.71
CA SER A 436 5.71 11.61 7.76
C SER A 436 7.21 11.86 7.81
N SER A 437 7.75 11.93 9.03
CA SER A 437 9.20 11.99 9.27
C SER A 437 9.75 10.60 9.64
N CYS A 438 11.04 10.51 9.94
CA CYS A 438 11.58 9.32 10.61
C CYS A 438 11.11 9.19 12.07
N GLU A 439 10.49 10.26 12.57
CA GLU A 439 10.05 10.45 13.94
C GLU A 439 8.53 10.26 14.09
N THR A 440 7.79 10.08 12.99
CA THR A 440 6.34 9.89 13.03
C THR A 440 5.95 8.49 13.51
N GLU A 441 5.15 8.42 14.56
CA GLU A 441 4.35 7.24 14.93
C GLU A 441 2.90 7.44 14.47
N THR A 442 2.24 6.34 14.08
CA THR A 442 0.86 6.36 13.58
C THR A 442 -0.03 5.46 14.44
N PHE A 443 -1.25 5.88 14.75
CA PHE A 443 -2.23 5.06 15.47
C PHE A 443 -3.62 5.22 14.85
N ILE A 444 -4.38 4.13 14.83
CA ILE A 444 -5.77 4.12 14.37
C ILE A 444 -6.75 3.76 15.50
N THR A 445 -8.06 3.85 15.23
CA THR A 445 -9.11 3.28 16.10
C THR A 445 -8.74 1.85 16.55
N GLY A 446 -8.81 1.60 17.85
CA GLY A 446 -8.34 0.36 18.47
C GLY A 446 -6.93 0.46 19.07
N TYR A 447 -5.99 1.10 18.37
CA TYR A 447 -4.58 1.24 18.79
C TYR A 447 -4.29 2.54 19.56
N HIS A 448 -5.11 3.57 19.37
CA HIS A 448 -5.00 4.84 20.11
C HIS A 448 -5.38 4.74 21.60
N LYS A 449 -6.07 3.67 22.03
CA LYS A 449 -6.50 3.48 23.42
C LYS A 449 -5.29 3.13 24.30
N GLY A 450 -5.15 3.83 25.43
CA GLY A 450 -4.04 3.63 26.37
C GLY A 450 -2.75 4.38 26.01
N GLN A 451 -2.73 5.10 24.88
CA GLN A 451 -1.58 5.96 24.53
C GLN A 451 -1.52 7.21 25.42
N PRO A 452 -0.32 7.76 25.73
CA PRO A 452 -0.18 8.87 26.68
C PRO A 452 -0.99 10.13 26.31
N TYR A 453 -1.15 10.40 25.01
CA TYR A 453 -1.91 11.54 24.50
C TYR A 453 -3.43 11.49 24.76
N VAL A 454 -4.01 10.36 25.20
CA VAL A 454 -5.47 10.27 25.42
C VAL A 454 -5.96 11.22 26.53
N SER A 455 -5.05 11.67 27.39
CA SER A 455 -5.32 12.68 28.41
C SER A 455 -5.34 14.13 27.88
N ASP A 456 -4.87 14.38 26.67
CA ASP A 456 -4.73 15.71 26.07
C ASP A 456 -6.10 16.40 25.87
N PRO A 457 -6.24 17.71 26.21
CA PRO A 457 -7.50 18.44 26.04
C PRO A 457 -7.99 18.50 24.59
N ARG A 458 -7.11 18.64 23.60
CA ARG A 458 -7.47 18.71 22.17
C ARG A 458 -7.96 17.36 21.67
N VAL A 459 -7.30 16.27 22.08
CA VAL A 459 -7.76 14.88 21.82
C VAL A 459 -9.15 14.64 22.41
N LYS A 460 -9.39 15.08 23.64
CA LYS A 460 -10.72 15.00 24.28
C LYS A 460 -11.78 15.80 23.53
N THR A 461 -11.46 17.03 23.12
CA THR A 461 -12.37 17.90 22.34
C THR A 461 -12.71 17.27 20.98
N PHE A 462 -11.74 16.73 20.26
CA PHE A 462 -11.96 15.97 19.02
C PHE A 462 -12.89 14.78 19.25
N ILE A 463 -12.62 13.94 20.27
CA ILE A 463 -13.48 12.77 20.60
C ILE A 463 -14.89 13.19 21.02
N GLN A 464 -15.06 14.38 21.61
CA GLN A 464 -16.38 14.94 21.91
C GLN A 464 -17.10 15.41 20.63
N TRP A 465 -16.37 16.06 19.71
CA TRP A 465 -16.90 16.47 18.41
C TRP A 465 -17.35 15.28 17.57
N THR A 466 -16.58 14.19 17.48
CA THR A 466 -16.97 13.02 16.67
C THR A 466 -18.30 12.39 17.12
N LYS A 467 -18.66 12.51 18.41
CA LYS A 467 -19.95 12.04 18.95
C LYS A 467 -21.16 12.88 18.51
N THR A 468 -20.96 14.07 17.93
CA THR A 468 -22.05 14.90 17.39
C THR A 468 -22.36 14.60 15.92
N LEU A 469 -21.49 13.84 15.26
CA LEU A 469 -21.62 13.47 13.85
C LEU A 469 -22.71 12.40 13.66
N LYS A 470 -23.30 12.40 12.46
CA LYS A 470 -24.20 11.34 12.00
C LYS A 470 -23.44 10.47 11.00
N ASP A 471 -23.21 9.20 11.32
CA ASP A 471 -22.42 8.28 10.51
C ASP A 471 -22.87 8.24 9.04
N ASN A 472 -24.18 8.22 8.80
CA ASN A 472 -24.75 8.19 7.45
C ASN A 472 -24.41 9.43 6.60
N VAL A 473 -24.19 10.60 7.21
CA VAL A 473 -23.80 11.84 6.53
C VAL A 473 -22.31 11.83 6.22
N VAL A 474 -21.47 11.38 7.18
CA VAL A 474 -20.02 11.27 6.96
C VAL A 474 -19.73 10.23 5.87
N LEU A 475 -20.40 9.07 5.91
CA LEU A 475 -20.29 8.00 4.91
C LEU A 475 -20.65 8.42 3.47
N GLN A 476 -21.45 9.48 3.26
CA GLN A 476 -21.67 10.00 1.90
C GLN A 476 -20.39 10.57 1.29
N LYS A 477 -19.49 11.08 2.13
CA LYS A 477 -18.26 11.81 1.76
C LYS A 477 -17.00 10.95 1.89
N THR A 478 -17.14 9.62 2.04
CA THR A 478 -16.01 8.71 2.27
C THR A 478 -15.66 7.88 1.04
N SER A 479 -14.38 7.75 0.74
CA SER A 479 -13.86 6.97 -0.39
C SER A 479 -12.50 6.32 -0.11
N VAL A 480 -12.17 5.27 -0.88
CA VAL A 480 -10.95 4.46 -0.75
C VAL A 480 -10.38 4.12 -2.13
N GLY A 481 -9.05 4.03 -2.21
CA GLY A 481 -8.32 3.63 -3.43
C GLY A 481 -8.19 4.76 -4.44
N GLY A 482 -7.87 4.39 -5.69
CA GLY A 482 -7.64 5.33 -6.78
C GLY A 482 -6.27 6.00 -6.78
N HIS A 483 -5.95 6.65 -7.89
CA HIS A 483 -4.82 7.56 -8.01
C HIS A 483 -5.13 8.88 -7.30
N TYR A 484 -4.19 9.34 -6.49
CA TYR A 484 -4.22 10.67 -5.91
C TYR A 484 -2.79 11.18 -5.77
N CYS A 485 -2.54 12.40 -6.25
CA CYS A 485 -1.23 13.03 -6.15
C CYS A 485 -1.36 14.47 -5.64
N TYR A 486 -0.49 14.84 -4.70
CA TYR A 486 -0.41 16.18 -4.13
C TYR A 486 1.06 16.51 -3.81
N PRO A 487 1.49 17.79 -3.81
CA PRO A 487 0.80 18.94 -4.39
C PRO A 487 0.59 18.76 -5.91
N ARG A 488 -0.31 19.57 -6.49
CA ARG A 488 -0.48 19.57 -7.94
C ARG A 488 0.72 20.19 -8.66
N PRO A 489 0.94 19.85 -9.94
CA PRO A 489 1.85 20.60 -10.78
C PRO A 489 1.49 22.11 -10.78
N PRO A 490 2.48 23.02 -10.69
CA PRO A 490 2.27 24.46 -10.54
C PRO A 490 1.55 25.10 -11.74
N GLN A 491 1.22 26.40 -11.68
CA GLN A 491 0.65 27.12 -12.82
C GLN A 491 1.63 27.23 -14.00
N THR A 492 2.93 27.35 -13.72
CA THR A 492 4.00 27.53 -14.71
C THR A 492 4.96 26.34 -14.63
N PHE A 493 5.33 25.73 -15.76
CA PHE A 493 6.33 24.64 -15.75
C PHE A 493 7.74 25.22 -15.72
N THR A 494 8.45 25.06 -14.61
CA THR A 494 9.82 25.58 -14.46
C THR A 494 10.84 24.48 -14.66
N GLN A 495 11.84 24.72 -15.50
CA GLN A 495 13.01 23.86 -15.67
C GLN A 495 14.24 24.53 -15.04
N SER A 496 14.75 23.95 -13.95
CA SER A 496 15.96 24.36 -13.24
C SER A 496 17.10 23.36 -13.46
N MET A 497 18.28 23.89 -13.78
CA MET A 497 19.52 23.10 -13.89
C MET A 497 20.18 22.83 -12.52
N ALA A 498 19.80 23.57 -11.48
CA ALA A 498 20.49 23.56 -10.19
C ALA A 498 19.92 22.56 -9.19
N ASP A 499 18.62 22.28 -9.25
CA ASP A 499 17.90 21.51 -8.21
C ASP A 499 17.00 20.41 -8.78
N ALA A 500 17.63 19.47 -9.48
CA ALA A 500 16.98 18.33 -10.15
C ALA A 500 16.24 17.36 -9.21
N SER A 501 16.24 17.59 -7.90
CA SER A 501 15.62 16.71 -6.90
C SER A 501 14.17 17.07 -6.55
N ALA A 502 13.74 18.31 -6.83
CA ALA A 502 12.44 18.83 -6.44
C ALA A 502 11.49 19.12 -7.64
N GLN A 503 11.98 18.98 -8.88
CA GLN A 503 11.21 19.24 -10.10
C GLN A 503 10.92 17.96 -10.88
N VAL A 504 9.83 17.96 -11.63
CA VAL A 504 9.47 16.84 -12.51
C VAL A 504 10.50 16.75 -13.64
N PRO A 505 11.18 15.60 -13.83
CA PRO A 505 12.17 15.44 -14.89
C PRO A 505 11.52 15.51 -16.27
N LEU A 506 12.07 16.35 -17.15
CA LEU A 506 11.73 16.38 -18.56
C LEU A 506 12.49 15.26 -19.28
N VAL A 507 11.75 14.31 -19.86
CA VAL A 507 12.26 13.09 -20.51
C VAL A 507 11.90 13.15 -22.00
N ALA A 508 12.76 12.59 -22.86
CA ALA A 508 12.43 12.47 -24.28
C ALA A 508 11.34 11.41 -24.47
N ALA A 509 10.38 11.63 -25.37
CA ALA A 509 9.28 10.68 -25.59
C ALA A 509 9.79 9.26 -25.87
N ALA A 510 10.85 9.11 -26.67
CA ALA A 510 11.48 7.83 -27.00
C ALA A 510 12.08 7.06 -25.80
N ASP A 511 12.41 7.72 -24.70
CA ASP A 511 12.90 7.04 -23.48
C ASP A 511 11.75 6.49 -22.61
N LEU A 512 10.50 6.90 -22.87
CA LEU A 512 9.37 6.63 -21.98
C LEU A 512 9.00 5.14 -21.89
N LYS A 513 9.19 4.37 -22.97
CA LYS A 513 9.06 2.90 -22.95
C LYS A 513 9.99 2.29 -21.90
N LYS A 514 11.27 2.64 -21.95
CA LYS A 514 12.29 2.19 -21.01
C LYS A 514 11.98 2.65 -19.58
N GLU A 515 11.47 3.86 -19.41
CA GLU A 515 11.03 4.34 -18.08
C GLU A 515 9.92 3.44 -17.53
N MET A 516 8.89 3.12 -18.32
CA MET A 516 7.79 2.22 -17.94
C MET A 516 8.28 0.78 -17.65
N GLU A 517 9.14 0.20 -18.51
CA GLU A 517 9.73 -1.14 -18.34
C GLU A 517 10.60 -1.28 -17.08
N THR A 518 11.12 -0.18 -16.53
CA THR A 518 11.93 -0.20 -15.30
C THR A 518 11.14 -0.06 -14.00
N LEU A 519 9.85 0.26 -14.05
CA LEU A 519 9.00 0.42 -12.86
C LEU A 519 8.77 -0.92 -12.17
N GLN A 520 8.90 -0.93 -10.83
CA GLN A 520 8.46 -2.06 -10.02
C GLN A 520 7.00 -1.92 -9.56
N TYR A 521 6.36 -3.01 -9.16
CA TYR A 521 4.99 -3.03 -8.65
C TYR A 521 4.71 -1.93 -7.62
N ARG A 522 3.70 -1.10 -7.92
CA ARG A 522 3.24 0.10 -7.20
C ARG A 522 4.28 1.23 -7.10
N GLU A 523 5.39 1.18 -7.83
CA GLU A 523 6.28 2.34 -8.00
C GLU A 523 5.54 3.45 -8.74
N HIS A 524 5.40 4.61 -8.09
CA HIS A 524 4.93 5.84 -8.69
C HIS A 524 6.11 6.66 -9.19
N LYS A 525 5.99 7.18 -10.42
CA LYS A 525 6.98 8.07 -11.03
C LYS A 525 6.28 9.15 -11.84
N LYS A 526 6.64 10.41 -11.58
CA LYS A 526 6.16 11.55 -12.35
C LYS A 526 7.21 11.98 -13.37
N VAL A 527 6.82 12.16 -14.62
CA VAL A 527 7.68 12.63 -15.71
C VAL A 527 6.99 13.73 -16.51
N ALA A 528 7.77 14.56 -17.19
CA ALA A 528 7.28 15.53 -18.17
C ALA A 528 7.77 15.11 -19.56
N ILE A 529 6.91 15.20 -20.58
CA ILE A 529 7.30 14.99 -21.98
C ILE A 529 6.84 16.18 -22.84
N GLN A 530 7.56 16.44 -23.93
CA GLN A 530 7.14 17.39 -24.95
C GLN A 530 6.48 16.67 -26.13
N GLY A 531 5.33 17.16 -26.58
CA GLY A 531 4.60 16.56 -27.70
C GLY A 531 3.48 17.42 -28.27
N GLN A 532 2.80 16.85 -29.25
CA GLN A 532 1.54 17.33 -29.85
C GLN A 532 0.44 16.34 -29.48
N ILE A 533 -0.81 16.78 -29.27
CA ILE A 533 -1.93 15.87 -29.07
C ILE A 533 -2.46 15.45 -30.44
N ALA A 534 -2.29 14.18 -30.79
CA ALA A 534 -2.60 13.64 -32.11
C ALA A 534 -4.02 13.06 -32.20
N ALA A 535 -4.57 12.59 -31.08
CA ALA A 535 -5.95 12.12 -30.97
C ALA A 535 -6.48 12.26 -29.54
N VAL A 536 -7.80 12.36 -29.41
CA VAL A 536 -8.53 12.26 -28.15
C VAL A 536 -9.77 11.39 -28.35
N ARG A 537 -9.97 10.37 -27.51
CA ARG A 537 -11.15 9.50 -27.50
C ARG A 537 -11.80 9.55 -26.12
N TYR A 538 -13.10 9.83 -26.08
CA TYR A 538 -13.86 9.67 -24.83
C TYR A 538 -14.38 8.25 -24.71
N THR A 539 -14.20 7.66 -23.53
CA THR A 539 -14.65 6.29 -23.20
C THR A 539 -15.61 6.35 -22.02
N LYS A 540 -16.89 6.03 -22.26
CA LYS A 540 -17.89 5.80 -21.19
C LYS A 540 -17.57 4.47 -20.51
N HIS A 541 -17.63 4.43 -19.17
CA HIS A 541 -17.57 3.13 -18.48
C HIS A 541 -18.93 2.43 -18.62
N PRO A 542 -19.00 1.11 -18.91
CA PRO A 542 -20.27 0.41 -19.02
C PRO A 542 -21.06 0.52 -17.71
N LYS A 543 -22.29 1.05 -17.76
CA LYS A 543 -23.21 0.98 -16.62
C LYS A 543 -23.49 -0.49 -16.34
N SER A 544 -23.13 -0.98 -15.15
CA SER A 544 -23.40 -2.36 -14.73
C SER A 544 -24.91 -2.63 -14.82
N THR A 545 -25.30 -3.55 -15.70
CA THR A 545 -26.70 -3.74 -16.13
C THR A 545 -27.54 -4.54 -15.13
N GLU A 546 -27.62 -4.09 -13.88
CA GLU A 546 -28.50 -4.64 -12.84
C GLU A 546 -29.54 -3.63 -12.35
N SER A 547 -30.42 -3.20 -13.26
CA SER A 547 -31.70 -2.57 -12.90
C SER A 547 -32.80 -2.83 -13.95
N ARG A 548 -32.94 -4.08 -14.39
CA ARG A 548 -34.08 -4.48 -15.24
C ARG A 548 -35.30 -4.82 -14.39
N GLY A 549 -36.14 -3.81 -14.16
CA GLY A 549 -37.50 -3.99 -13.65
C GLY A 549 -37.82 -3.20 -12.38
N THR A 550 -38.27 -1.95 -12.54
CA THR A 550 -39.68 -1.59 -12.32
C THR A 550 -39.95 -0.29 -13.06
N GLU A 551 -40.77 -0.33 -14.12
CA GLU A 551 -41.35 0.88 -14.70
C GLU A 551 -42.49 1.35 -13.79
N GLU A 552 -42.21 2.27 -12.85
CA GLU A 552 -43.30 3.03 -12.24
C GLU A 552 -43.78 4.07 -13.24
N ARG A 553 -44.91 3.77 -13.88
CA ARG A 553 -45.63 4.74 -14.71
C ARG A 553 -46.22 5.82 -13.80
N GLU A 554 -45.76 7.05 -13.97
CA GLU A 554 -46.48 8.22 -13.47
C GLU A 554 -47.90 8.22 -14.07
N GLN A 555 -48.91 8.11 -13.19
CA GLN A 555 -50.27 8.51 -13.51
C GLN A 555 -50.67 9.62 -12.56
N VAL A 556 -50.73 10.83 -13.09
CA VAL A 556 -51.29 12.01 -12.45
C VAL A 556 -52.82 11.90 -12.43
N PRO A 557 -53.47 12.16 -11.29
CA PRO A 557 -54.84 12.66 -11.26
C PRO A 557 -54.83 14.12 -10.77
N ASP A 558 -55.38 15.01 -11.58
CA ASP A 558 -55.69 16.41 -11.24
C ASP A 558 -57.07 16.51 -10.53
N VAL A 559 -57.48 17.72 -10.15
CA VAL A 559 -58.75 18.17 -9.53
C VAL A 559 -58.70 18.48 -8.02
N ALA A 560 -58.26 19.72 -7.74
CA ALA A 560 -58.95 20.81 -7.02
C ALA A 560 -59.45 20.65 -5.54
N PRO A 561 -59.56 21.77 -4.76
CA PRO A 561 -59.64 21.74 -3.29
C PRO A 561 -61.00 22.14 -2.69
N ASP A 562 -61.29 21.73 -1.44
CA ASP A 562 -62.20 22.47 -0.55
C ASP A 562 -62.01 22.19 0.97
N VAL A 563 -61.61 23.25 1.69
CA VAL A 563 -62.13 23.79 2.98
C VAL A 563 -62.33 22.94 4.29
N CYS A 564 -61.78 23.53 5.37
CA CYS A 564 -62.11 23.47 6.82
C CYS A 564 -61.70 22.32 7.77
N GLU A 565 -60.93 22.71 8.80
CA GLU A 565 -60.95 22.17 10.18
C GLU A 565 -62.23 22.63 10.95
N PRO A 566 -62.41 22.42 12.29
CA PRO A 566 -61.68 21.60 13.28
C PRO A 566 -62.59 20.70 14.18
N ASN A 567 -61.99 19.94 15.11
CA ASN A 567 -61.96 20.26 16.56
C ASN A 567 -62.04 19.06 17.55
N THR A 568 -61.21 19.14 18.60
CA THR A 568 -61.33 18.60 20.00
C THR A 568 -62.02 17.25 20.31
N GLN A 569 -61.39 16.41 21.13
CA GLN A 569 -61.59 16.40 22.61
C GLN A 569 -60.65 15.44 23.39
N ASP A 570 -60.05 16.00 24.45
CA ASP A 570 -59.89 15.51 25.84
C ASP A 570 -58.99 14.31 26.28
N HIS A 571 -58.14 14.69 27.24
CA HIS A 571 -57.41 13.96 28.31
C HIS A 571 -58.40 13.39 29.40
N PRO A 572 -58.03 12.88 30.62
CA PRO A 572 -56.73 12.99 31.35
C PRO A 572 -56.27 11.88 32.36
N SER A 573 -55.09 12.15 32.95
CA SER A 573 -54.57 11.73 34.30
C SER A 573 -54.26 10.22 34.53
N THR A 574 -53.49 9.75 35.54
CA THR A 574 -52.93 10.27 36.83
C THR A 574 -51.83 9.27 37.31
N ALA A 575 -50.75 9.55 38.08
CA ALA A 575 -49.93 10.73 38.40
C ALA A 575 -48.62 10.32 39.18
N GLU A 576 -47.82 11.30 39.61
CA GLU A 576 -46.90 11.35 40.79
C GLU A 576 -45.59 10.50 40.92
N GLN A 577 -44.46 11.14 40.60
CA GLN A 577 -43.42 11.63 41.54
C GLN A 577 -42.89 10.75 42.73
N THR A 578 -41.58 10.45 42.76
CA THR A 578 -40.49 11.18 43.50
C THR A 578 -39.26 10.27 43.80
N THR A 579 -38.12 10.92 44.07
CA THR A 579 -36.86 10.47 44.72
C THR A 579 -35.81 9.62 43.97
N ALA A 580 -34.57 10.09 44.12
CA ALA A 580 -33.28 9.46 43.86
C ALA A 580 -32.45 9.59 45.19
N PRO A 581 -31.16 9.20 45.32
CA PRO A 581 -30.22 8.69 44.31
C PRO A 581 -29.26 7.54 44.77
N ILE A 582 -28.25 7.24 43.94
CA ILE A 582 -26.95 6.56 44.20
C ILE A 582 -26.96 5.04 44.53
N SER A 583 -26.46 4.19 43.62
CA SER A 583 -25.10 3.58 43.70
C SER A 583 -24.86 2.38 42.76
N THR A 584 -23.81 2.51 41.95
CA THR A 584 -22.83 1.51 41.46
C THR A 584 -23.20 0.05 41.11
N ALA A 585 -22.56 -0.38 40.00
CA ALA A 585 -22.20 -1.75 39.59
C ALA A 585 -23.27 -2.58 38.86
N GLU A 586 -23.17 -2.60 37.53
CA GLU A 586 -23.64 -3.74 36.71
C GLU A 586 -22.57 -4.15 35.68
N GLU A 587 -22.33 -5.46 35.62
CA GLU A 587 -21.53 -6.12 34.60
C GLU A 587 -22.33 -6.19 33.28
N ILE A 588 -21.74 -5.77 32.16
CA ILE A 588 -22.44 -5.84 30.87
C ILE A 588 -22.26 -7.23 30.26
N SER A 589 -23.31 -8.03 30.39
CA SER A 589 -23.51 -9.34 29.78
C SER A 589 -23.30 -9.35 28.26
N VAL A 590 -22.48 -10.28 27.78
CA VAL A 590 -22.39 -10.64 26.35
C VAL A 590 -23.71 -11.31 25.93
N ARG A 591 -24.47 -10.68 25.01
CA ARG A 591 -25.64 -11.30 24.39
C ARG A 591 -25.33 -11.84 22.99
N GLY A 592 -25.23 -13.16 22.87
CA GLY A 592 -25.12 -13.85 21.59
C GLY A 592 -26.43 -13.83 20.79
N ILE A 593 -26.34 -13.55 19.49
CA ILE A 593 -27.49 -13.55 18.57
C ILE A 593 -27.65 -14.95 17.94
N LYS A 594 -28.78 -15.60 18.23
CA LYS A 594 -29.14 -16.92 17.66
C LYS A 594 -29.57 -16.76 16.19
N ARG A 595 -28.77 -17.27 15.25
CA ARG A 595 -29.19 -17.42 13.83
C ARG A 595 -30.23 -18.55 13.72
N ARG A 596 -31.39 -18.24 13.11
CA ARG A 596 -32.46 -19.22 12.84
C ARG A 596 -32.33 -19.71 11.40
N ILE A 597 -32.03 -20.99 11.23
CA ILE A 597 -31.89 -21.63 9.91
C ILE A 597 -33.27 -21.76 9.25
N GLN A 598 -33.41 -21.31 8.00
CA GLN A 598 -34.51 -21.69 7.11
C GLN A 598 -33.94 -22.33 5.84
N THR A 599 -34.25 -23.61 5.65
CA THR A 599 -33.87 -24.39 4.48
C THR A 599 -34.78 -24.04 3.28
N ARG A 600 -34.20 -23.60 2.15
CA ARG A 600 -34.88 -23.60 0.85
C ARG A 600 -34.25 -24.63 -0.08
N LYS A 601 -35.10 -25.47 -0.68
CA LYS A 601 -34.71 -26.56 -1.58
C LYS A 601 -34.29 -26.00 -2.94
N VAL A 602 -33.13 -26.41 -3.45
CA VAL A 602 -32.71 -26.19 -4.84
C VAL A 602 -33.39 -27.24 -5.73
N LYS A 603 -33.98 -26.80 -6.85
CA LYS A 603 -34.46 -27.70 -7.91
C LYS A 603 -33.32 -28.02 -8.87
N GLN A 604 -33.10 -29.31 -9.08
CA GLN A 604 -32.13 -29.85 -10.03
C GLN A 604 -32.74 -29.82 -11.44
N PHE A 605 -32.02 -29.27 -12.42
CA PHE A 605 -32.29 -29.49 -13.84
C PHE A 605 -31.06 -30.12 -14.49
N SER A 606 -31.26 -31.34 -15.01
CA SER A 606 -30.30 -32.09 -15.80
C SER A 606 -30.68 -32.03 -17.29
N LEU A 607 -29.68 -32.16 -18.16
CA LEU A 607 -29.67 -32.72 -19.54
C LEU A 607 -28.35 -32.25 -20.18
N ASN A 608 -27.28 -33.04 -20.29
CA ASN A 608 -27.05 -34.16 -21.22
C ASN A 608 -27.58 -33.89 -22.65
N LEU A 609 -26.69 -33.68 -23.63
CA LEU A 609 -26.25 -34.77 -24.54
C LEU A 609 -25.09 -34.39 -25.52
N ARG A 610 -24.13 -35.31 -25.68
CA ARG A 610 -23.27 -35.65 -26.85
C ARG A 610 -22.58 -34.53 -27.66
N SER A 611 -21.24 -34.52 -27.78
CA SER A 611 -20.37 -35.46 -28.54
C SER A 611 -20.52 -35.40 -30.06
N MET A 612 -19.47 -34.91 -30.73
CA MET A 612 -18.73 -35.71 -31.73
C MET A 612 -17.26 -35.29 -31.74
N ALA A 613 -16.39 -36.21 -32.18
CA ALA A 613 -14.94 -36.02 -32.20
C ALA A 613 -14.36 -36.37 -33.58
N ALA A 614 -13.13 -35.90 -33.78
CA ALA A 614 -11.99 -36.63 -34.36
C ALA A 614 -11.47 -36.22 -35.76
N LYS A 615 -10.12 -36.22 -35.82
CA LYS A 615 -9.23 -36.45 -36.98
C LYS A 615 -9.11 -35.33 -38.03
N ARG A 616 -7.95 -35.14 -38.68
CA ARG A 616 -6.51 -35.45 -38.42
C ARG A 616 -5.71 -34.95 -39.66
N SER A 617 -4.41 -34.63 -39.50
CA SER A 617 -3.37 -34.53 -40.56
C SER A 617 -3.59 -33.47 -41.67
N SER A 618 -2.58 -32.93 -42.35
CA SER A 618 -1.10 -33.08 -42.29
C SER A 618 -0.42 -31.87 -42.97
N GLU A 619 0.92 -31.77 -42.86
CA GLU A 619 1.75 -30.73 -43.50
C GLU A 619 1.75 -30.77 -45.04
N ILE A 620 2.16 -29.68 -45.69
CA ILE A 620 3.31 -29.58 -46.64
C ILE A 620 3.48 -28.13 -47.16
N GLU A 621 4.68 -27.82 -47.65
CA GLU A 621 5.28 -26.51 -47.91
C GLU A 621 5.10 -25.97 -49.37
N GLU A 622 5.38 -24.66 -49.51
CA GLU A 622 6.19 -24.01 -50.57
C GLU A 622 5.72 -23.69 -52.03
N GLU A 623 6.09 -22.45 -52.41
CA GLU A 623 6.56 -21.89 -53.70
C GLU A 623 5.65 -21.56 -54.93
N LYS A 624 5.58 -20.24 -55.19
CA LYS A 624 5.94 -19.47 -56.42
C LYS A 624 5.03 -19.33 -57.67
N GLU A 625 4.77 -18.04 -57.93
CA GLU A 625 4.97 -17.25 -59.18
C GLU A 625 4.04 -17.32 -60.43
N SER A 626 3.79 -16.11 -60.93
CA SER A 626 3.62 -15.67 -62.35
C SER A 626 2.22 -15.56 -62.99
N ASP A 627 1.69 -14.32 -62.89
CA ASP A 627 1.51 -13.36 -64.00
C ASP A 627 0.21 -13.28 -64.86
N SER A 628 -0.05 -12.03 -65.27
CA SER A 628 -0.94 -11.50 -66.32
C SER A 628 -2.45 -11.36 -66.05
N GLY A 629 -2.99 -10.15 -66.32
CA GLY A 629 -4.43 -9.88 -66.46
C GLY A 629 -4.94 -8.60 -65.77
N SER A 630 -4.69 -7.43 -66.36
CA SER A 630 -5.27 -6.15 -65.91
C SER A 630 -6.65 -5.89 -66.52
N GLU A 631 -7.63 -5.45 -65.73
CA GLU A 631 -8.65 -4.46 -66.13
C GLU A 631 -9.37 -3.87 -64.89
N ASP A 632 -9.95 -2.67 -65.03
CA ASP A 632 -10.10 -1.70 -63.94
C ASP A 632 -11.50 -1.60 -63.27
N THR A 633 -11.49 -1.44 -61.94
CA THR A 633 -12.52 -0.82 -61.06
C THR A 633 -13.90 -1.51 -60.85
N PRO A 634 -14.69 -1.17 -59.79
CA PRO A 634 -14.40 -0.31 -58.63
C PRO A 634 -14.64 -0.95 -57.23
N ASN A 635 -14.05 -0.30 -56.21
CA ASN A 635 -14.45 -0.26 -54.78
C ASN A 635 -15.63 -1.13 -54.28
N VAL A 636 -15.32 -2.15 -53.47
CA VAL A 636 -16.05 -2.41 -52.20
C VAL A 636 -15.02 -2.76 -51.13
N ALA A 637 -14.71 -1.81 -50.24
CA ALA A 637 -13.99 -2.12 -49.00
C ALA A 637 -15.00 -2.74 -48.02
N ASP A 638 -14.80 -4.02 -47.70
CA ASP A 638 -15.74 -4.80 -46.90
C ASP A 638 -15.79 -4.27 -45.46
N SER A 639 -16.73 -3.35 -45.25
CA SER A 639 -16.85 -2.57 -44.02
C SER A 639 -17.63 -3.39 -43.01
N GLN A 640 -16.93 -4.24 -42.27
CA GLN A 640 -17.47 -4.90 -41.07
C GLN A 640 -17.70 -3.85 -39.96
N GLN A 641 -18.76 -3.06 -40.15
CA GLN A 641 -19.36 -2.21 -39.14
C GLN A 641 -20.00 -3.10 -38.07
N ASN A 642 -19.19 -3.59 -37.13
CA ASN A 642 -19.70 -3.85 -35.79
C ASN A 642 -20.07 -2.51 -35.17
N GLN A 643 -21.37 -2.32 -34.90
CA GLN A 643 -21.91 -1.10 -34.32
C GLN A 643 -21.55 -1.00 -32.84
N ASP A 644 -20.44 -0.33 -32.50
CA ASP A 644 -20.19 0.20 -31.16
C ASP A 644 -20.63 1.67 -31.10
N SER A 645 -21.92 1.88 -30.81
CA SER A 645 -22.62 3.15 -31.06
C SER A 645 -22.46 4.23 -29.97
N ASP A 646 -21.35 4.23 -29.22
CA ASP A 646 -21.18 5.10 -28.04
C ASP A 646 -19.74 5.63 -27.83
N VAL A 647 -18.83 5.41 -28.79
CA VAL A 647 -17.44 5.90 -28.76
C VAL A 647 -17.32 7.16 -29.61
N ILE A 648 -16.75 8.22 -29.04
CA ILE A 648 -16.64 9.53 -29.69
C ILE A 648 -15.18 9.99 -29.62
N SER A 649 -14.62 10.37 -30.76
CA SER A 649 -13.20 10.69 -30.90
C SER A 649 -12.94 11.83 -31.87
N TRP A 650 -11.86 12.55 -31.60
CA TRP A 650 -11.21 13.50 -32.50
C TRP A 650 -9.79 13.00 -32.81
N GLU A 651 -9.34 13.15 -34.06
CA GLU A 651 -7.97 12.86 -34.49
C GLU A 651 -7.46 14.02 -35.36
N SER A 652 -6.17 14.36 -35.26
CA SER A 652 -5.53 15.34 -36.14
C SER A 652 -5.56 14.85 -37.60
N SER A 653 -5.73 15.79 -38.53
CA SER A 653 -5.61 15.58 -39.97
C SER A 653 -4.29 14.92 -40.40
N SER A 654 -3.23 15.09 -39.60
CA SER A 654 -1.89 14.56 -39.86
C SER A 654 -1.63 13.19 -39.21
N TRP A 655 -2.45 12.79 -38.23
CA TRP A 655 -2.24 11.57 -37.44
C TRP A 655 -2.29 10.26 -38.25
N PRO A 656 -3.24 10.03 -39.19
CA PRO A 656 -3.29 8.78 -39.96
C PRO A 656 -2.02 8.49 -40.77
N LYS A 657 -1.28 9.53 -41.18
CA LYS A 657 0.01 9.40 -41.87
C LYS A 657 1.14 9.17 -40.87
N GLN A 658 1.24 10.03 -39.86
CA GLN A 658 2.29 9.95 -38.83
C GLN A 658 2.25 8.61 -38.08
N LYS A 659 1.07 8.04 -37.84
CA LYS A 659 0.89 6.72 -37.22
C LYS A 659 1.57 5.56 -38.00
N GLN A 660 1.82 5.73 -39.30
CA GLN A 660 2.58 4.76 -40.12
C GLN A 660 4.09 5.00 -40.08
N GLU A 661 4.53 6.21 -39.71
CA GLU A 661 5.93 6.64 -39.62
C GLU A 661 6.50 6.52 -38.19
N VAL A 662 5.64 6.55 -37.18
CA VAL A 662 5.96 6.33 -35.77
C VAL A 662 6.59 4.95 -35.59
N SER A 663 7.82 4.93 -35.06
CA SER A 663 8.59 3.70 -34.83
C SER A 663 8.08 2.91 -33.62
N GLU A 664 7.44 3.58 -32.66
CA GLU A 664 6.90 2.98 -31.45
C GLU A 664 5.61 3.66 -30.97
N TYR A 665 4.54 2.89 -30.77
CA TYR A 665 3.27 3.40 -30.25
C TYR A 665 2.85 2.59 -29.02
N LEU A 666 2.83 3.25 -27.85
CA LEU A 666 2.42 2.66 -26.58
C LEU A 666 0.91 2.86 -26.36
N CYS A 667 0.13 1.83 -26.66
CA CYS A 667 -1.33 1.81 -26.49
C CYS A 667 -1.81 1.45 -25.07
N GLU A 668 -0.91 1.42 -24.07
CA GLU A 668 -1.21 0.96 -22.71
C GLU A 668 -2.00 1.98 -21.85
N GLY A 669 -2.26 3.18 -22.39
CA GLY A 669 -2.87 4.35 -21.74
C GLY A 669 -4.33 4.26 -21.31
N GLY A 670 -4.82 3.12 -20.85
CA GLY A 670 -6.17 2.93 -20.35
C GLY A 670 -6.34 3.41 -18.91
N LEU A 671 -7.55 3.86 -18.56
CA LEU A 671 -7.91 4.05 -17.16
C LEU A 671 -8.19 2.68 -16.52
N HIS A 672 -7.36 2.28 -15.55
CA HIS A 672 -7.58 1.05 -14.81
C HIS A 672 -8.58 1.27 -13.67
N GLN A 673 -9.24 0.20 -13.23
CA GLN A 673 -10.15 0.28 -12.08
C GLN A 673 -9.42 0.75 -10.80
N ASP A 674 -8.12 0.48 -10.67
CA ASP A 674 -7.26 0.89 -9.54
C ASP A 674 -6.84 2.37 -9.60
N SER A 675 -7.08 3.04 -10.73
CA SER A 675 -6.89 4.49 -10.93
C SER A 675 -8.01 5.31 -10.31
N VAL A 676 -9.17 4.70 -10.05
CA VAL A 676 -10.40 5.38 -9.64
C VAL A 676 -10.73 5.06 -8.18
N SER A 677 -10.99 6.10 -7.39
CA SER A 677 -11.43 5.91 -6.00
C SER A 677 -12.87 5.39 -5.95
N GLN A 678 -13.16 4.51 -5.01
CA GLN A 678 -14.48 3.95 -4.77
C GLN A 678 -15.08 4.54 -3.51
N ARG A 679 -16.40 4.68 -3.50
CA ARG A 679 -17.13 5.06 -2.30
C ARG A 679 -16.96 3.98 -1.22
N PHE A 680 -16.71 4.40 0.01
CA PHE A 680 -16.55 3.50 1.14
C PHE A 680 -17.90 3.02 1.66
N THR A 681 -18.04 1.71 1.86
CA THR A 681 -19.10 1.10 2.64
C THR A 681 -18.47 0.27 3.77
N ILE A 682 -19.22 0.07 4.86
CA ILE A 682 -18.72 -0.70 6.01
C ILE A 682 -18.66 -2.20 5.65
N ASP A 683 -19.61 -2.67 4.84
CA ASP A 683 -19.73 -4.08 4.47
C ASP A 683 -18.61 -4.53 3.50
N GLU A 684 -18.18 -3.67 2.57
CA GLU A 684 -17.12 -3.97 1.59
C GLU A 684 -15.72 -3.57 2.08
N LYS A 685 -15.60 -3.13 3.34
CA LYS A 685 -14.38 -2.54 3.91
C LYS A 685 -13.12 -3.36 3.62
N ASP A 686 -13.14 -4.65 3.93
CA ASP A 686 -11.93 -5.48 3.90
C ASP A 686 -11.48 -5.73 2.45
N VAL A 687 -12.42 -5.87 1.51
CA VAL A 687 -12.16 -5.98 0.06
C VAL A 687 -11.56 -4.68 -0.50
N LEU A 688 -12.13 -3.52 -0.15
CA LEU A 688 -11.64 -2.20 -0.56
C LEU A 688 -10.22 -1.93 -0.03
N LEU A 689 -9.92 -2.33 1.21
CA LEU A 689 -8.59 -2.20 1.81
C LEU A 689 -7.59 -3.17 1.22
N GLN A 690 -7.94 -4.45 1.06
CA GLN A 690 -7.08 -5.46 0.43
C GLN A 690 -6.63 -4.99 -0.97
N ARG A 691 -7.57 -4.49 -1.77
CA ARG A 691 -7.29 -3.97 -3.12
C ARG A 691 -6.44 -2.70 -3.12
N SER A 692 -6.60 -1.86 -2.10
CA SER A 692 -5.85 -0.59 -1.96
C SER A 692 -4.49 -0.75 -1.27
N ASN A 693 -4.16 -1.95 -0.77
CA ASN A 693 -2.88 -2.26 -0.14
C ASN A 693 -1.89 -2.91 -1.14
N LEU A 694 -0.67 -3.17 -0.67
CA LEU A 694 0.30 -4.00 -1.40
C LEU A 694 -0.01 -5.47 -1.17
N GLN A 695 0.43 -6.32 -2.11
CA GLN A 695 0.30 -7.77 -2.02
C GLN A 695 1.09 -8.34 -0.81
N PRO A 696 0.47 -9.08 0.12
CA PRO A 696 1.13 -9.48 1.37
C PRO A 696 2.21 -10.55 1.18
N THR A 697 3.24 -10.51 2.05
CA THR A 697 4.32 -11.52 2.15
C THR A 697 3.76 -12.92 2.40
N HIS A 698 2.66 -13.04 3.16
CA HIS A 698 2.00 -14.30 3.53
C HIS A 698 0.52 -14.25 3.17
N TRP A 699 0.00 -15.34 2.62
CA TRP A 699 -1.44 -15.51 2.38
C TRP A 699 -2.19 -15.72 3.70
N THR A 700 -3.39 -15.14 3.81
CA THR A 700 -4.33 -15.39 4.91
C THR A 700 -5.74 -15.66 4.38
N PRO A 701 -6.57 -16.48 5.05
CA PRO A 701 -7.93 -16.80 4.59
C PRO A 701 -8.85 -15.58 4.39
N GLU A 702 -8.62 -14.51 5.15
CA GLU A 702 -9.31 -13.21 5.04
C GLU A 702 -9.14 -12.55 3.65
N GLN A 703 -8.16 -13.00 2.85
CA GLN A 703 -7.86 -12.46 1.52
C GLN A 703 -8.69 -13.11 0.39
N SER A 704 -9.70 -13.93 0.70
CA SER A 704 -10.37 -14.80 -0.28
C SER A 704 -11.86 -14.49 -0.56
N ALA A 705 -12.17 -14.51 -1.86
CA ALA A 705 -13.45 -14.87 -2.49
C ALA A 705 -14.51 -13.78 -2.84
N ASP A 706 -14.41 -12.53 -2.39
CA ASP A 706 -15.36 -11.49 -2.86
C ASP A 706 -14.84 -10.71 -4.07
N THR A 707 -15.68 -10.62 -5.12
CA THR A 707 -15.41 -9.78 -6.29
C THR A 707 -15.58 -8.32 -5.88
N PRO A 708 -14.61 -7.41 -6.13
CA PRO A 708 -14.76 -6.02 -5.75
C PRO A 708 -15.95 -5.38 -6.47
N PRO A 709 -16.67 -4.45 -5.82
CA PRO A 709 -17.80 -3.78 -6.45
C PRO A 709 -17.38 -3.06 -7.74
N PRO A 710 -18.28 -2.98 -8.74
CA PRO A 710 -17.99 -2.29 -10.00
C PRO A 710 -17.70 -0.81 -9.72
N VAL A 711 -16.62 -0.30 -10.31
CA VAL A 711 -16.20 1.08 -10.05
C VAL A 711 -17.09 2.05 -10.81
N VAL A 712 -17.80 2.91 -10.08
CA VAL A 712 -18.64 3.96 -10.66
C VAL A 712 -17.75 5.09 -11.21
N CYS A 713 -17.35 4.96 -12.47
CA CYS A 713 -16.62 5.98 -13.22
C CYS A 713 -17.56 6.62 -14.26
N PRO A 714 -17.71 7.97 -14.31
CA PRO A 714 -18.54 8.63 -15.30
C PRO A 714 -17.98 8.50 -16.74
N GLY A 715 -16.68 8.22 -16.88
CA GLY A 715 -15.96 8.10 -18.14
C GLY A 715 -14.65 8.89 -18.12
N PHE A 716 -13.79 8.70 -19.12
CA PHE A 716 -12.48 9.35 -19.21
C PHE A 716 -12.07 9.63 -20.65
N TYR A 717 -11.09 10.51 -20.82
CA TYR A 717 -10.49 10.81 -22.12
C TYR A 717 -9.16 10.08 -22.27
N GLN A 718 -9.03 9.23 -23.27
CA GLN A 718 -7.77 8.68 -23.74
C GLN A 718 -7.16 9.69 -24.71
N VAL A 719 -5.98 10.20 -24.39
CA VAL A 719 -5.28 11.26 -25.14
C VAL A 719 -4.01 10.67 -25.73
N THR A 720 -3.89 10.66 -27.05
CA THR A 720 -2.69 10.21 -27.75
C THR A 720 -1.71 11.37 -27.90
N ILE A 721 -0.56 11.28 -27.24
CA ILE A 721 0.51 12.27 -27.26
C ILE A 721 1.59 11.77 -28.22
N LEU A 722 1.81 12.51 -29.31
CA LEU A 722 2.91 12.29 -30.24
C LEU A 722 4.13 13.11 -29.77
N GLY A 723 5.26 12.45 -29.53
CA GLY A 723 6.49 13.15 -29.15
C GLY A 723 6.98 14.10 -30.25
N ILE A 724 7.63 15.21 -29.89
CA ILE A 724 8.05 16.27 -30.85
C ILE A 724 8.88 15.78 -32.05
N ASN A 725 9.64 14.70 -31.90
CA ASN A 725 10.43 14.10 -32.99
C ASN A 725 9.61 13.17 -33.92
N LYS A 726 8.32 12.98 -33.64
CA LYS A 726 7.36 12.12 -34.36
C LYS A 726 7.74 10.63 -34.48
N GLN A 727 8.76 10.19 -33.74
CA GLN A 727 9.23 8.80 -33.69
C GLN A 727 8.44 7.91 -32.73
N MET A 728 7.81 8.49 -31.70
CA MET A 728 7.07 7.73 -30.69
C MET A 728 5.78 8.44 -30.29
N ALA A 729 4.71 7.66 -30.13
CA ALA A 729 3.43 8.08 -29.57
C ALA A 729 3.09 7.27 -28.31
N ILE A 730 2.31 7.86 -27.41
CA ILE A 730 1.78 7.19 -26.22
C ILE A 730 0.33 7.61 -25.99
N ASP A 731 -0.52 6.65 -25.64
CA ASP A 731 -1.83 6.94 -25.09
C ASP A 731 -1.70 7.19 -23.58
N ALA A 732 -2.42 8.18 -23.06
CA ALA A 732 -2.51 8.46 -21.63
C ALA A 732 -3.95 8.78 -21.24
N ALA A 733 -4.38 8.35 -20.06
CA ALA A 733 -5.74 8.60 -19.58
C ALA A 733 -5.82 9.92 -18.79
N PHE A 734 -6.80 10.75 -19.16
CA PHE A 734 -7.22 11.94 -18.44
C PHE A 734 -8.60 11.72 -17.84
N LEU A 735 -8.66 11.61 -16.51
CA LEU A 735 -9.90 11.51 -15.74
C LEU A 735 -10.16 12.87 -15.05
N PRO A 736 -10.99 13.76 -15.62
CA PRO A 736 -11.27 15.04 -14.99
C PRO A 736 -11.98 14.85 -13.64
N VAL A 737 -11.83 15.85 -12.78
CA VAL A 737 -12.68 16.01 -11.60
C VAL A 737 -14.03 16.61 -12.03
N VAL A 738 -15.13 16.00 -11.61
CA VAL A 738 -16.50 16.39 -12.02
C VAL A 738 -17.43 16.71 -10.85
N SER A 739 -16.99 16.49 -9.61
CA SER A 739 -17.74 16.78 -8.39
C SER A 739 -16.79 17.31 -7.31
N SER A 740 -17.27 18.21 -6.47
CA SER A 740 -16.58 18.67 -5.26
C SER A 740 -16.47 17.59 -4.16
N ASP A 741 -17.22 16.49 -4.26
CA ASP A 741 -17.10 15.32 -3.38
C ASP A 741 -15.95 14.37 -3.76
N ASP A 742 -15.31 14.56 -4.93
CA ASP A 742 -14.10 13.83 -5.32
C ASP A 742 -12.91 14.32 -4.47
N PRO A 743 -12.13 13.44 -3.81
CA PRO A 743 -10.93 13.84 -3.07
C PRO A 743 -9.97 14.72 -3.89
N ARG A 744 -9.86 14.46 -5.21
CA ARG A 744 -9.00 15.21 -6.13
C ARG A 744 -9.48 16.65 -6.36
N ALA A 745 -10.70 16.99 -5.95
CA ALA A 745 -11.22 18.37 -5.97
C ALA A 745 -10.59 19.27 -4.90
N VAL A 746 -10.09 18.70 -3.80
CA VAL A 746 -9.49 19.47 -2.70
C VAL A 746 -8.34 20.33 -3.24
N ALA A 747 -8.36 21.62 -2.90
CA ALA A 747 -7.42 22.63 -3.39
C ALA A 747 -7.37 22.82 -4.93
N LEU A 748 -8.37 22.39 -5.71
CA LEU A 748 -8.46 22.83 -7.12
C LEU A 748 -8.69 24.35 -7.17
N PRO A 749 -7.98 25.10 -8.04
CA PRO A 749 -8.39 26.46 -8.40
C PRO A 749 -9.83 26.41 -8.93
N GLN A 750 -10.74 27.16 -8.32
CA GLN A 750 -12.15 27.20 -8.72
C GLN A 750 -12.43 28.30 -9.76
N ASP A 751 -11.38 28.74 -10.47
CA ASP A 751 -11.47 29.77 -11.49
C ASP A 751 -12.28 29.23 -12.68
N PRO A 752 -13.37 29.92 -13.09
CA PRO A 752 -14.23 29.42 -14.16
C PRO A 752 -13.50 29.42 -15.50
N HIS A 753 -13.61 28.32 -16.24
CA HIS A 753 -13.05 28.18 -17.59
C HIS A 753 -14.10 27.64 -18.57
N GLY A 754 -13.88 27.87 -19.87
CA GLY A 754 -14.83 27.55 -20.94
C GLY A 754 -14.94 26.08 -21.34
N ASN A 755 -14.45 25.14 -20.52
CA ASN A 755 -14.46 23.69 -20.78
C ASN A 755 -13.86 23.23 -22.13
N THR A 756 -12.97 24.01 -22.74
CA THR A 756 -12.18 23.50 -23.88
C THR A 756 -11.25 22.37 -23.41
N MET A 757 -10.93 21.43 -24.29
CA MET A 757 -10.08 20.27 -24.00
C MET A 757 -8.75 20.69 -23.35
N LEU A 758 -8.11 21.73 -23.87
CA LEU A 758 -6.89 22.29 -23.28
C LEU A 758 -7.15 22.86 -21.88
N SER A 759 -8.23 23.62 -21.68
CA SER A 759 -8.56 24.17 -20.36
C SER A 759 -8.77 23.07 -19.31
N CYS A 760 -9.45 21.98 -19.68
CA CYS A 760 -9.67 20.81 -18.81
C CYS A 760 -8.36 20.07 -18.52
N LEU A 761 -7.51 19.83 -19.52
CA LEU A 761 -6.19 19.20 -19.37
C LEU A 761 -5.22 20.04 -18.52
N SER A 762 -5.37 21.37 -18.52
CA SER A 762 -4.56 22.30 -17.72
C SER A 762 -5.13 22.54 -16.31
N SER A 763 -6.46 22.49 -16.12
CA SER A 763 -7.13 22.72 -14.83
C SER A 763 -7.28 21.44 -14.00
N GLY A 764 -7.47 20.30 -14.67
CA GLY A 764 -7.77 19.00 -14.06
C GLY A 764 -9.26 18.72 -13.82
N PHE A 765 -10.18 19.60 -14.25
CA PHE A 765 -11.61 19.49 -13.92
C PHE A 765 -12.56 19.97 -15.03
N LEU A 766 -13.86 19.66 -14.87
CA LEU A 766 -14.96 20.22 -15.65
C LEU A 766 -15.67 21.30 -14.85
N CYS A 767 -15.79 22.50 -15.41
CA CYS A 767 -16.45 23.65 -14.80
C CYS A 767 -17.96 23.63 -15.09
N PRO A 768 -18.84 23.98 -14.13
CA PRO A 768 -18.54 24.32 -12.74
C PRO A 768 -18.47 23.09 -11.83
N LEU A 769 -17.54 23.14 -10.86
CA LEU A 769 -17.55 22.24 -9.70
C LEU A 769 -18.50 22.80 -8.65
N SER A 770 -19.77 22.40 -8.69
CA SER A 770 -20.77 22.84 -7.71
C SER A 770 -21.53 21.66 -7.10
N HIS A 771 -22.02 21.84 -5.87
CA HIS A 771 -22.93 20.89 -5.22
C HIS A 771 -24.39 21.02 -5.72
N SER A 772 -24.68 21.98 -6.60
CA SER A 772 -26.01 22.24 -7.14
C SER A 772 -26.17 21.70 -8.57
N GLN A 773 -27.41 21.62 -9.04
CA GLN A 773 -27.80 21.00 -10.33
C GLN A 773 -27.40 21.83 -11.58
N SER A 774 -26.22 22.45 -11.58
CA SER A 774 -25.60 22.96 -12.80
C SER A 774 -25.24 21.81 -13.72
N THR A 775 -25.76 21.80 -14.95
CA THR A 775 -25.39 20.81 -15.96
C THR A 775 -23.89 20.89 -16.25
N LEU A 776 -23.18 19.80 -16.00
CA LEU A 776 -21.81 19.62 -16.50
C LEU A 776 -21.83 19.59 -18.04
N PRO A 777 -20.75 20.05 -18.71
CA PRO A 777 -20.65 19.94 -20.16
C PRO A 777 -20.72 18.47 -20.57
N GLN A 778 -21.42 18.19 -21.67
CA GLN A 778 -21.43 16.83 -22.22
C GLN A 778 -20.04 16.49 -22.78
N PRO A 779 -19.60 15.22 -22.73
CA PRO A 779 -18.27 14.83 -23.24
C PRO A 779 -18.02 15.25 -24.70
N GLU A 780 -19.08 15.28 -25.51
CA GLU A 780 -19.14 15.74 -26.89
C GLU A 780 -18.77 17.24 -27.02
N GLU A 781 -19.17 18.09 -26.07
CA GLU A 781 -18.90 19.53 -26.08
C GLU A 781 -17.42 19.80 -25.82
N VAL A 782 -16.85 19.14 -24.80
CA VAL A 782 -15.42 19.24 -24.48
C VAL A 782 -14.58 18.71 -25.65
N LEU A 783 -14.96 17.57 -26.22
CA LEU A 783 -14.28 16.95 -27.36
C LEU A 783 -14.39 17.79 -28.64
N GLY A 784 -15.48 18.52 -28.85
CA GLY A 784 -15.66 19.42 -30.00
C GLY A 784 -14.59 20.51 -30.12
N SER A 785 -13.99 20.91 -28.98
CA SER A 785 -12.86 21.85 -28.94
C SER A 785 -11.48 21.22 -29.15
N ALA A 786 -11.37 19.90 -29.26
CA ALA A 786 -10.08 19.22 -29.38
C ALA A 786 -9.29 19.63 -30.64
N GLY A 787 -9.97 20.08 -31.70
CA GLY A 787 -9.33 20.67 -32.88
C GLY A 787 -8.46 21.90 -32.61
N GLU A 788 -8.69 22.63 -31.51
CA GLU A 788 -7.82 23.74 -31.07
C GLU A 788 -6.41 23.28 -30.67
N LEU A 789 -6.22 21.99 -30.39
CA LEU A 789 -4.94 21.38 -30.04
C LEU A 789 -4.09 20.99 -31.25
N GLU A 790 -4.64 21.06 -32.47
CA GLU A 790 -3.91 20.64 -33.67
C GLU A 790 -2.62 21.46 -33.86
N ASP A 791 -1.54 20.75 -34.17
CA ASP A 791 -0.16 21.24 -34.24
C ASP A 791 0.42 21.94 -32.98
N MET A 792 -0.35 22.09 -31.89
CA MET A 792 0.14 22.75 -30.67
C MET A 792 1.30 21.98 -30.03
N HIS A 793 2.42 22.67 -29.80
CA HIS A 793 3.51 22.16 -28.96
C HIS A 793 3.17 22.35 -27.48
N LEU A 794 3.15 21.24 -26.75
CA LEU A 794 2.70 21.16 -25.36
C LEU A 794 3.75 20.45 -24.49
N VAL A 795 3.67 20.68 -23.18
CA VAL A 795 4.38 19.88 -22.16
C VAL A 795 3.34 19.15 -21.32
N CYS A 796 3.39 17.82 -21.35
CA CYS A 796 2.46 16.95 -20.62
C CYS A 796 3.15 16.37 -19.40
N ILE A 797 2.56 16.54 -18.22
CA ILE A 797 2.97 15.86 -16.98
C ILE A 797 2.21 14.56 -16.89
N LEU A 798 2.96 13.47 -16.79
CA LEU A 798 2.43 12.11 -16.67
C LEU A 798 2.78 11.55 -15.29
N ASP A 799 1.78 11.01 -14.61
CA ASP A 799 1.96 10.08 -13.49
C ASP A 799 1.99 8.65 -14.06
N LEU A 800 3.05 7.91 -13.77
CA LEU A 800 3.24 6.51 -14.15
C LEU A 800 3.13 5.63 -12.89
N CYS A 801 2.41 4.51 -12.95
CA CYS A 801 2.34 3.55 -11.84
C CYS A 801 2.18 2.10 -12.31
N HIS A 802 3.06 1.19 -11.87
CA HIS A 802 2.99 -0.22 -12.25
C HIS A 802 1.95 -0.97 -11.38
N LEU A 803 0.77 -1.28 -11.91
CA LEU A 803 -0.34 -1.89 -11.16
C LEU A 803 -0.25 -3.43 -11.00
N GLY A 804 0.76 -4.07 -11.61
CA GLY A 804 1.07 -5.49 -11.43
C GLY A 804 0.57 -6.36 -12.57
N GLY A 805 1.32 -7.42 -12.88
CA GLY A 805 1.33 -8.04 -14.21
C GLY A 805 1.82 -7.04 -15.26
N ASP A 806 1.39 -7.18 -16.50
CA ASP A 806 1.76 -6.32 -17.63
C ASP A 806 0.93 -5.01 -17.66
N ARG A 807 0.67 -4.41 -16.50
CA ARG A 807 -0.23 -3.24 -16.36
C ARG A 807 0.53 -2.03 -15.82
N VAL A 808 0.83 -1.08 -16.70
CA VAL A 808 1.36 0.23 -16.33
C VAL A 808 0.30 1.30 -16.57
N GLU A 809 -0.09 1.97 -15.49
CA GLU A 809 -0.98 3.12 -15.54
C GLU A 809 -0.21 4.36 -16.03
N VAL A 810 -0.82 5.10 -16.97
CA VAL A 810 -0.29 6.36 -17.49
C VAL A 810 -1.40 7.43 -17.42
N LEU A 811 -1.30 8.34 -16.45
CA LEU A 811 -2.30 9.39 -16.22
C LEU A 811 -1.76 10.78 -16.53
N ILE A 812 -2.55 11.60 -17.21
CA ILE A 812 -2.23 13.03 -17.40
C ILE A 812 -2.55 13.79 -16.12
N SER A 813 -1.52 14.28 -15.43
CA SER A 813 -1.69 15.13 -14.24
C SER A 813 -2.01 16.58 -14.61
N LYS A 814 -1.36 17.09 -15.68
CA LYS A 814 -1.53 18.45 -16.21
C LYS A 814 -0.87 18.61 -17.58
N VAL A 815 -1.44 19.46 -18.43
CA VAL A 815 -0.82 19.93 -19.69
C VAL A 815 -0.53 21.44 -19.62
N TYR A 816 0.60 21.85 -20.17
CA TYR A 816 1.03 23.24 -20.32
C TYR A 816 1.25 23.61 -21.79
N ARG A 817 0.97 24.87 -22.15
CA ARG A 817 1.50 25.48 -23.38
C ARG A 817 3.01 25.71 -23.23
N VAL A 818 3.78 25.65 -24.32
CA VAL A 818 5.21 26.01 -24.27
C VAL A 818 5.45 27.47 -23.83
N THR A 819 4.47 28.36 -24.00
CA THR A 819 4.50 29.74 -23.46
C THR A 819 4.41 29.81 -21.93
N GLU A 820 3.92 28.76 -21.28
CA GLU A 820 3.81 28.62 -19.83
C GLU A 820 5.04 27.90 -19.24
N VAL A 821 6.09 27.70 -20.04
CA VAL A 821 7.37 27.09 -19.63
C VAL A 821 8.39 28.19 -19.31
N SER A 822 8.85 28.22 -18.06
CA SER A 822 9.92 29.11 -17.61
C SER A 822 11.25 28.37 -17.51
N LYS A 823 12.28 28.89 -18.18
CA LYS A 823 13.67 28.41 -18.02
C LYS A 823 14.36 29.23 -16.94
N CYS A 824 14.67 28.62 -15.81
CA CYS A 824 15.55 29.24 -14.81
C CYS A 824 17.01 29.08 -15.26
N THR A 825 17.52 30.06 -16.01
CA THR A 825 18.96 30.25 -16.15
C THR A 825 19.53 30.63 -14.80
N ALA A 826 20.42 29.81 -14.25
CA ALA A 826 21.20 30.19 -13.08
C ALA A 826 22.05 31.42 -13.40
N LEU A 827 21.97 32.43 -12.51
CA LEU A 827 22.89 33.57 -12.45
C LEU A 827 24.04 33.25 -11.50
#